data_AF-A0A832HM88-F1
#
_entry.id   AF-A0A832HM88-F1
#
_cell.length_a   1.000
_cell.length_b   1.000
_cell.length_c   1.000
_cell.angle_alpha   90.00
_cell.angle_beta   90.00
_cell.angle_gamma   90.00
#
_symmetry.space_group_name_H-M   'P 1'
#
loop_
_entity.id
_entity.type
_entity.pdbx_description
1 polymer ?
#
loop_
_entity_poly.entity_id
_entity_poly.type
_entity_poly.pdbx_seq_one_letter_code
_entity_poly.pdbx_strand_id
1 'polypeptide(L)'
;MRTLNCHPRGLAQPAQTVGLVGTCAPGGHGLQLTLAAGVGGESDLDRTAGQHRVEIANASIARRSRRSLGGGIAAFCLLIGGLMVSGVHGQPGEAVRVRSMAFRSQTRAEALAWQEKSRSVLYKLMMGGGQPERSPLDPQLLQRIEVVSGGYALEELTLRTLSDRRAHVWVARPMNPQSRVPAVLALHGHGGTGEEIVRGKGLYWYGRTLAAMGYVVIAPDIGQHTIQHTNWSLMGERVWDALRCVDYLVTLPEVDTNRMGVCGLSLGGETTMYVAALDERLRTACSSGWLTTVDNMKQGHCPCWNFEGLEAHFDFADIFACVAPRALVCELGGQERAPGGFPVDIGQRAFAEIRNAYRVFGAENKAVFTVHPGGHVFDGRDFWPVLHDELGVAYPWTGGLGAVGPAAEDVQTGRANDSGWEAELLRRGEIARRCFCAALGVFNGWWRTVDARTGLFPRTLSQPVWAPNDNAADMLPFLAITAWYLAPERLEEVLNVIRIERQLTTRWNGLPDWYALTNRAWLYPQLDTNRLIFCAAEYCKDGLLPMTEVMGRGLWTDRMIELVDAIFANAPYKTEFGLLPANDTEVNGELLQVLSRLYCMTRDHKYLEWARRIGDAYCFEVLPGGNFIPSARWDFENHRAITDRFSLNDHGNEIVGGLSELFIAALAGAPNEAARYRQPLEKLKNRLLSSTRNSDGLWVQVVCPSTGEVLDQATPDTWGYALSGVAAFGNAIGDASAPLAVREALRGLKQGRYLHWDGADSYADSIEGALVLLDRFSEEAGWAWLEKVVPIFLGKQREDGVVEGWYGDGNYARTALMVGLYYTQGVRCQPWHPKLCLGARQTESGVRIVLQSAEEWSGRLLFDLPRHRLNLNLPMSYPRLNEFPEWFAVDRQAVYEVRIGSKSPESRTGAQLEAGVFLTLRPGETVILELSKK
;
A
#
# COMPACT_ATOMS: atom_id res chain seq x y z
N MET A 1 17.62 4.31 49.12
CA MET A 1 17.51 4.98 50.43
C MET A 1 16.82 6.32 50.17
N ARG A 2 15.67 6.73 50.72
CA ARG A 2 14.79 6.26 51.80
C ARG A 2 13.33 6.41 51.33
N THR A 3 12.51 5.44 51.69
CA THR A 3 11.05 5.46 51.73
C THR A 3 10.54 6.35 52.87
N LEU A 4 9.30 6.86 52.77
CA LEU A 4 8.35 6.91 53.90
C LEU A 4 6.92 7.27 53.42
N ASN A 5 6.00 6.36 53.73
CA ASN A 5 4.55 6.49 53.68
C ASN A 5 4.03 7.43 54.79
N CYS A 6 2.82 8.00 54.61
CA CYS A 6 1.63 7.77 55.45
C CYS A 6 0.56 8.88 55.31
N HIS A 7 -0.66 8.49 54.90
CA HIS A 7 -1.96 9.08 55.32
C HIS A 7 -2.25 8.75 56.81
N PRO A 8 -3.31 9.22 57.54
CA PRO A 8 -4.68 9.56 57.08
C PRO A 8 -5.54 10.59 57.91
N ARG A 9 -6.83 10.73 57.53
CA ARG A 9 -8.04 11.24 58.27
C ARG A 9 -8.19 12.76 58.47
N GLY A 10 -9.38 13.39 58.42
CA GLY A 10 -10.76 12.94 58.24
C GLY A 10 -11.78 14.10 58.34
N LEU A 11 -12.99 13.86 57.81
CA LEU A 11 -14.35 14.32 58.19
C LEU A 11 -14.59 15.74 58.75
N ALA A 12 -15.49 16.51 58.10
CA ALA A 12 -16.75 17.03 58.67
C ALA A 12 -17.52 17.98 57.70
N GLN A 13 -18.75 17.62 57.34
CA GLN A 13 -19.93 18.52 57.23
C GLN A 13 -20.75 18.39 58.55
N PRO A 14 -21.87 19.08 58.86
CA PRO A 14 -22.77 19.93 58.04
C PRO A 14 -23.39 21.18 58.76
N ALA A 15 -24.20 21.97 58.04
CA ALA A 15 -25.44 22.65 58.51
C ALA A 15 -26.00 23.51 57.36
N GLN A 16 -27.12 23.16 56.70
CA GLN A 16 -28.53 23.49 57.03
C GLN A 16 -28.77 24.95 57.45
N THR A 17 -29.56 25.73 56.69
CA THR A 17 -31.00 26.03 56.96
C THR A 17 -31.60 27.06 55.99
N VAL A 18 -32.89 26.82 55.62
CA VAL A 18 -34.02 27.77 55.38
C VAL A 18 -33.87 28.75 54.19
N GLY A 19 -34.83 28.99 53.28
CA GLY A 19 -36.26 28.70 53.19
C GLY A 19 -36.98 29.94 52.60
N LEU A 20 -38.11 29.70 51.93
CA LEU A 20 -39.20 30.64 51.54
C LEU A 20 -39.21 31.29 50.14
N VAL A 21 -39.97 30.63 49.25
CA VAL A 21 -41.19 31.08 48.56
C VAL A 21 -41.58 32.56 48.68
N GLY A 22 -41.85 33.18 47.53
CA GLY A 22 -42.63 34.41 47.41
C GLY A 22 -43.19 34.59 45.98
N THR A 23 -44.45 34.21 45.79
CA THR A 23 -45.29 34.57 44.63
C THR A 23 -45.79 36.01 44.78
N CYS A 24 -45.89 36.76 43.68
CA CYS A 24 -46.95 37.76 43.40
C CYS A 24 -46.73 38.44 42.04
N ALA A 25 -47.64 38.18 41.10
CA ALA A 25 -48.11 39.15 40.08
C ALA A 25 -49.28 39.95 40.73
N PRO A 26 -49.81 41.10 40.20
CA PRO A 26 -50.26 41.25 38.79
C PRO A 26 -50.25 42.69 38.20
N GLY A 27 -50.65 42.78 36.91
CA GLY A 27 -51.11 44.00 36.23
C GLY A 27 -50.33 44.26 34.93
N GLY A 28 -50.89 44.36 33.72
CA GLY A 28 -52.28 44.57 33.30
C GLY A 28 -52.27 45.56 32.13
N HIS A 29 -53.11 45.31 31.10
CA HIS A 29 -53.31 46.02 29.83
C HIS A 29 -52.34 45.61 28.70
N GLY A 30 -52.75 45.02 27.57
CA GLY A 30 -54.09 44.82 27.01
C GLY A 30 -54.20 45.52 25.66
N LEU A 31 -54.14 44.77 24.57
CA LEU A 31 -54.94 45.02 23.37
C LEU A 31 -55.02 43.73 22.53
N GLN A 32 -56.22 43.14 22.58
CA GLN A 32 -56.74 42.11 21.69
C GLN A 32 -57.08 42.72 20.33
N LEU A 33 -56.97 41.93 19.26
CA LEU A 33 -58.11 41.45 18.45
C LEU A 33 -57.56 40.34 17.51
N THR A 34 -57.81 39.04 17.73
CA THR A 34 -58.92 38.18 17.20
C THR A 34 -59.08 38.23 15.67
N LEU A 35 -59.35 37.15 14.93
CA LEU A 35 -59.42 35.69 15.12
C LEU A 35 -59.82 35.11 13.74
N ALA A 36 -59.61 33.80 13.56
CA ALA A 36 -60.38 32.82 12.75
C ALA A 36 -59.50 32.07 11.73
N ALA A 37 -59.14 30.80 12.00
CA ALA A 37 -59.92 29.56 11.79
C ALA A 37 -60.05 29.21 10.29
N GLY A 38 -59.71 28.01 9.80
CA GLY A 38 -59.25 26.78 10.43
C GLY A 38 -59.08 25.65 9.39
N VAL A 39 -58.94 24.43 9.92
CA VAL A 39 -59.25 23.11 9.33
C VAL A 39 -58.29 22.50 8.29
N GLY A 40 -57.57 21.46 8.74
CA GLY A 40 -57.61 20.10 8.15
C GLY A 40 -56.58 19.74 7.07
N GLY A 41 -55.97 18.56 7.20
CA GLY A 41 -55.45 17.78 6.07
C GLY A 41 -54.07 17.15 6.29
N GLU A 42 -54.06 15.83 6.35
CA GLU A 42 -52.89 14.93 6.31
C GLU A 42 -52.10 14.98 4.97
N SER A 43 -50.96 14.28 4.99
CA SER A 43 -50.27 13.57 3.89
C SER A 43 -49.08 14.23 3.18
N ASP A 44 -47.92 13.61 3.41
CA ASP A 44 -46.99 12.99 2.45
C ASP A 44 -46.52 13.70 1.15
N LEU A 45 -45.21 13.51 0.92
CA LEU A 45 -44.47 13.37 -0.34
C LEU A 45 -43.80 14.60 -1.01
N ASP A 46 -42.47 14.47 -0.99
CA ASP A 46 -41.52 14.52 -2.12
C ASP A 46 -40.90 15.82 -2.66
N ARG A 47 -39.55 15.77 -2.59
CA ARG A 47 -38.51 16.21 -3.53
C ARG A 47 -38.94 17.03 -4.77
N THR A 48 -38.29 18.18 -4.97
CA THR A 48 -37.43 18.49 -6.14
C THR A 48 -36.94 19.96 -6.14
N ALA A 49 -35.64 20.15 -6.36
CA ALA A 49 -35.00 21.32 -7.00
C ALA A 49 -33.53 20.93 -7.26
N GLY A 50 -32.88 21.09 -8.41
CA GLY A 50 -33.19 21.77 -9.65
C GLY A 50 -31.85 22.24 -10.24
N GLN A 51 -31.26 21.50 -11.19
CA GLN A 51 -30.07 21.90 -11.95
C GLN A 51 -30.48 22.40 -13.33
N HIS A 52 -30.01 23.59 -13.73
CA HIS A 52 -30.10 24.11 -15.09
C HIS A 52 -28.83 23.75 -15.88
N ARG A 53 -29.00 23.13 -17.06
CA ARG A 53 -28.04 23.18 -18.18
C ARG A 53 -28.79 23.47 -19.48
N VAL A 54 -28.17 24.30 -20.31
CA VAL A 54 -28.66 24.81 -21.60
C VAL A 54 -28.33 23.80 -22.71
N GLU A 55 -29.34 23.45 -23.51
CA GLU A 55 -29.22 22.70 -24.77
C GLU A 55 -28.82 23.61 -25.94
N ILE A 56 -28.07 23.06 -26.89
CA ILE A 56 -28.21 23.40 -28.32
C ILE A 56 -28.36 22.09 -29.09
N ALA A 57 -29.46 22.01 -29.82
CA ALA A 57 -29.93 20.88 -30.61
C ALA A 57 -29.18 20.70 -31.95
N ASN A 58 -29.24 19.49 -32.52
CA ASN A 58 -29.85 19.33 -33.84
C ASN A 58 -30.27 17.87 -34.13
N ALA A 59 -31.46 17.76 -34.69
CA ALA A 59 -32.17 16.57 -35.18
C ALA A 59 -31.44 15.96 -36.41
N SER A 60 -31.71 14.74 -36.90
CA SER A 60 -33.04 14.20 -37.21
C SER A 60 -33.03 12.74 -37.73
N ILE A 61 -34.07 11.98 -37.34
CA ILE A 61 -34.94 11.06 -38.13
C ILE A 61 -34.34 9.69 -38.56
N ALA A 62 -34.70 8.57 -37.90
CA ALA A 62 -35.90 7.70 -38.01
C ALA A 62 -35.84 6.67 -39.18
N ARG A 63 -36.27 5.40 -39.10
CA ARG A 63 -37.47 4.76 -38.51
C ARG A 63 -37.27 3.22 -38.38
N ARG A 64 -37.87 2.65 -37.31
CA ARG A 64 -38.80 1.47 -37.19
C ARG A 64 -38.66 0.29 -38.19
N SER A 65 -38.90 -1.00 -37.87
CA SER A 65 -39.48 -1.68 -36.70
C SER A 65 -39.50 -3.22 -36.89
N ARG A 66 -39.24 -3.95 -35.78
CA ARG A 66 -39.93 -5.12 -35.19
C ARG A 66 -40.30 -6.43 -35.96
N ARG A 67 -40.18 -7.51 -35.13
CA ARG A 67 -40.77 -8.88 -35.11
C ARG A 67 -39.98 -9.96 -35.87
N SER A 68 -39.40 -11.01 -35.29
CA SER A 68 -39.68 -12.00 -34.20
C SER A 68 -40.19 -13.35 -34.75
N LEU A 69 -39.78 -14.42 -34.04
CA LEU A 69 -39.99 -15.88 -34.25
C LEU A 69 -38.98 -16.53 -35.21
N GLY A 70 -38.28 -17.62 -34.86
CA GLY A 70 -38.30 -18.48 -33.68
C GLY A 70 -37.63 -19.83 -34.03
N GLY A 71 -36.94 -20.45 -33.06
CA GLY A 71 -36.40 -21.82 -33.10
C GLY A 71 -35.19 -22.01 -34.03
N GLY A 72 -34.14 -22.76 -33.72
CA GLY A 72 -33.86 -23.73 -32.68
C GLY A 72 -32.76 -24.67 -33.19
N ILE A 73 -31.86 -25.07 -32.29
CA ILE A 73 -31.15 -26.37 -32.28
C ILE A 73 -29.95 -26.57 -33.24
N ALA A 74 -28.78 -26.73 -32.59
CA ALA A 74 -27.69 -27.72 -32.78
C ALA A 74 -27.24 -28.08 -34.22
N ALA A 75 -26.01 -27.78 -34.61
CA ALA A 75 -24.77 -28.54 -34.37
C ALA A 75 -24.46 -29.62 -35.44
N PHE A 76 -23.16 -29.77 -35.68
CA PHE A 76 -22.43 -30.92 -36.24
C PHE A 76 -21.96 -30.91 -37.73
N CYS A 77 -20.65 -31.22 -37.84
CA CYS A 77 -19.83 -31.76 -38.93
C CYS A 77 -19.32 -30.82 -40.05
N LEU A 78 -18.00 -30.56 -40.20
CA LEU A 78 -16.92 -31.46 -40.70
C LEU A 78 -17.32 -32.07 -42.06
N LEU A 79 -16.64 -31.87 -43.21
CA LEU A 79 -15.21 -31.91 -43.51
C LEU A 79 -14.98 -31.60 -45.01
N ILE A 80 -13.75 -31.15 -45.31
CA ILE A 80 -12.95 -31.41 -46.54
C ILE A 80 -13.36 -30.74 -47.86
N GLY A 81 -12.44 -29.93 -48.37
CA GLY A 81 -11.81 -30.28 -49.65
C GLY A 81 -11.84 -29.23 -50.78
N GLY A 82 -10.77 -28.44 -50.87
CA GLY A 82 -9.99 -28.33 -52.11
C GLY A 82 -10.48 -27.41 -53.25
N LEU A 83 -9.72 -26.32 -53.45
CA LEU A 83 -9.10 -25.87 -54.74
C LEU A 83 -10.06 -25.54 -55.91
N MET A 84 -9.99 -24.43 -56.67
CA MET A 84 -9.02 -23.36 -56.86
C MET A 84 -9.61 -22.29 -57.80
N VAL A 85 -9.36 -21.00 -57.49
CA VAL A 85 -8.90 -19.92 -58.40
C VAL A 85 -9.94 -19.29 -59.35
N SER A 86 -10.09 -17.98 -59.53
CA SER A 86 -9.27 -16.75 -59.41
C SER A 86 -10.27 -15.56 -59.34
N GLY A 87 -9.99 -14.33 -58.88
CA GLY A 87 -8.79 -13.65 -58.39
C GLY A 87 -9.03 -12.14 -58.54
N VAL A 88 -8.63 -11.32 -57.55
CA VAL A 88 -8.30 -9.90 -57.73
C VAL A 88 -7.21 -9.51 -56.72
N HIS A 89 -6.02 -9.25 -57.28
CA HIS A 89 -4.85 -8.46 -56.86
C HIS A 89 -4.31 -8.55 -55.42
N GLY A 90 -3.13 -9.18 -55.31
CA GLY A 90 -2.41 -9.43 -54.07
C GLY A 90 -1.43 -8.35 -53.61
N GLN A 91 -1.15 -8.41 -52.31
CA GLN A 91 0.19 -8.27 -51.77
C GLN A 91 0.97 -9.57 -52.08
N PRO A 92 2.27 -9.52 -52.42
CA PRO A 92 3.04 -10.70 -52.77
C PRO A 92 3.15 -11.66 -51.58
N GLY A 93 3.01 -12.97 -51.85
CA GLY A 93 3.20 -14.00 -50.85
C GLY A 93 4.60 -13.94 -50.24
N GLU A 94 4.68 -13.87 -48.92
CA GLU A 94 5.90 -14.19 -48.19
C GLU A 94 6.29 -15.62 -48.54
N ALA A 95 7.40 -15.79 -49.25
CA ALA A 95 8.07 -17.06 -49.33
C ALA A 95 8.38 -17.50 -47.89
N VAL A 96 7.81 -18.61 -47.44
CA VAL A 96 8.12 -19.22 -46.14
C VAL A 96 9.63 -19.46 -46.09
N ARG A 97 10.38 -18.59 -45.39
CA ARG A 97 11.83 -18.76 -45.22
C ARG A 97 12.04 -20.02 -44.38
N VAL A 98 12.63 -21.05 -45.00
CA VAL A 98 12.92 -22.32 -44.32
C VAL A 98 14.16 -22.14 -43.46
N ARG A 99 13.96 -21.88 -42.16
CA ARG A 99 15.01 -21.91 -41.14
C ARG A 99 15.59 -23.34 -41.05
N SER A 100 16.89 -23.49 -41.29
CA SER A 100 17.51 -24.83 -41.36
C SER A 100 17.58 -25.58 -40.01
N MET A 101 17.44 -24.87 -38.89
CA MET A 101 17.35 -25.43 -37.55
C MET A 101 15.97 -25.23 -36.90
N ALA A 102 14.90 -25.02 -37.69
CA ALA A 102 13.53 -24.99 -37.16
C ALA A 102 13.21 -26.25 -36.34
N PHE A 103 12.59 -26.11 -35.16
CA PHE A 103 12.15 -27.27 -34.39
C PHE A 103 11.03 -28.03 -35.10
N ARG A 104 11.27 -29.30 -35.45
CA ARG A 104 10.31 -30.17 -36.17
C ARG A 104 10.21 -31.59 -35.64
N SER A 105 11.01 -31.91 -34.62
CA SER A 105 11.10 -33.25 -34.04
C SER A 105 9.76 -33.71 -33.50
N GLN A 106 9.42 -34.98 -33.70
CA GLN A 106 8.17 -35.59 -33.21
C GLN A 106 8.43 -36.55 -32.06
N THR A 107 9.66 -37.05 -31.92
CA THR A 107 10.05 -37.96 -30.84
C THR A 107 11.11 -37.34 -29.93
N ARG A 108 11.17 -37.83 -28.69
CA ARG A 108 12.18 -37.39 -27.72
C ARG A 108 13.62 -37.58 -28.23
N ALA A 109 13.89 -38.68 -28.93
CA ALA A 109 15.22 -38.96 -29.49
C ALA A 109 15.61 -37.96 -30.59
N GLU A 110 14.69 -37.66 -31.51
CA GLU A 110 14.89 -36.63 -32.54
C GLU A 110 15.07 -35.24 -31.92
N ALA A 111 14.32 -34.92 -30.86
CA ALA A 111 14.44 -33.63 -30.17
C ALA A 111 15.81 -33.47 -29.52
N LEU A 112 16.32 -34.50 -28.83
CA LEU A 112 17.66 -34.48 -28.23
C LEU A 112 18.78 -34.32 -29.29
N ALA A 113 18.71 -35.08 -30.38
CA ALA A 113 19.68 -34.98 -31.47
C ALA A 113 19.64 -33.59 -32.15
N TRP A 114 18.44 -33.02 -32.29
CA TRP A 114 18.28 -31.66 -32.79
C TRP A 114 18.85 -30.62 -31.82
N GLN A 115 18.62 -30.75 -30.50
CA GLN A 115 19.17 -29.82 -29.49
C GLN A 115 20.71 -29.80 -29.51
N GLU A 116 21.35 -30.97 -29.57
CA GLU A 116 22.80 -31.09 -29.68
C GLU A 116 23.33 -30.39 -30.94
N LYS A 117 22.69 -30.64 -32.08
CA LYS A 117 23.04 -29.99 -33.35
C LYS A 117 22.84 -28.47 -33.28
N SER A 118 21.72 -28.01 -32.71
CA SER A 118 21.40 -26.59 -32.54
C SER A 118 22.45 -25.87 -31.71
N ARG A 119 22.86 -26.44 -30.57
CA ARG A 119 23.93 -25.87 -29.73
C ARG A 119 25.26 -25.78 -30.48
N SER A 120 25.63 -26.83 -31.25
CA SER A 120 26.85 -26.81 -32.07
C SER A 120 26.82 -25.69 -33.12
N VAL A 121 25.68 -25.48 -33.78
CA VAL A 121 25.51 -24.39 -34.75
C VAL A 121 25.57 -23.03 -34.04
N LEU A 122 24.91 -22.86 -32.90
CA LEU A 122 24.95 -21.61 -32.12
C LEU A 122 26.38 -21.22 -31.71
N TYR A 123 27.19 -22.17 -31.23
CA TYR A 123 28.61 -21.92 -30.95
C TYR A 123 29.37 -21.48 -32.20
N LYS A 124 29.16 -22.16 -33.34
CA LYS A 124 29.82 -21.79 -34.60
C LYS A 124 29.49 -20.37 -35.05
N LEU A 125 28.22 -19.99 -34.97
CA LEU A 125 27.74 -18.67 -35.41
C LEU A 125 28.19 -17.55 -34.47
N MET A 126 28.14 -17.77 -33.15
CA MET A 126 28.43 -16.72 -32.18
C MET A 126 29.91 -16.58 -31.82
N MET A 127 30.69 -17.66 -31.84
CA MET A 127 32.04 -17.72 -31.26
C MET A 127 33.12 -18.14 -32.26
N GLY A 128 32.98 -17.72 -33.52
CA GLY A 128 34.06 -17.82 -34.51
C GLY A 128 34.44 -19.23 -34.93
N GLY A 129 33.49 -20.17 -34.96
CA GLY A 129 33.67 -21.51 -35.55
C GLY A 129 33.53 -22.71 -34.61
N GLY A 130 33.31 -22.51 -33.31
CA GLY A 130 33.08 -23.61 -32.36
C GLY A 130 33.02 -23.18 -30.91
N GLN A 131 32.92 -24.14 -29.99
CA GLN A 131 32.98 -23.87 -28.56
C GLN A 131 34.42 -23.49 -28.16
N PRO A 132 34.64 -22.33 -27.52
CA PRO A 132 35.98 -21.90 -27.10
C PRO A 132 36.55 -22.80 -26.00
N GLU A 133 37.89 -22.84 -25.90
CA GLU A 133 38.56 -23.51 -24.79
C GLU A 133 38.33 -22.76 -23.47
N ARG A 134 38.07 -23.51 -22.39
CA ARG A 134 37.91 -22.93 -21.05
C ARG A 134 39.28 -22.71 -20.40
N SER A 135 39.67 -21.45 -20.25
CA SER A 135 40.86 -21.05 -19.48
C SER A 135 40.63 -21.15 -17.96
N PRO A 136 41.68 -21.17 -17.12
CA PRO A 136 41.52 -21.00 -15.68
C PRO A 136 40.84 -19.66 -15.36
N LEU A 137 39.82 -19.67 -14.48
CA LEU A 137 39.00 -18.49 -14.15
C LEU A 137 39.77 -17.36 -13.48
N ASP A 138 40.83 -17.69 -12.74
CA ASP A 138 41.73 -16.72 -12.07
C ASP A 138 40.98 -15.54 -11.43
N PRO A 139 40.04 -15.75 -10.49
CA PRO A 139 39.21 -14.68 -9.95
C PRO A 139 40.06 -13.65 -9.18
N GLN A 140 39.88 -12.38 -9.48
CA GLN A 140 40.51 -11.27 -8.75
C GLN A 140 39.46 -10.45 -8.05
N LEU A 141 39.39 -10.54 -6.71
CA LEU A 141 38.51 -9.74 -5.89
C LEU A 141 39.00 -8.28 -5.88
N LEU A 142 38.12 -7.37 -6.32
CA LEU A 142 38.36 -5.93 -6.31
C LEU A 142 37.85 -5.31 -5.01
N GLN A 143 36.64 -5.70 -4.60
CA GLN A 143 36.01 -5.20 -3.39
C GLN A 143 35.09 -6.26 -2.77
N ARG A 144 34.96 -6.23 -1.44
CA ARG A 144 33.93 -6.96 -0.70
C ARG A 144 33.15 -5.98 0.19
N ILE A 145 31.83 -6.09 0.20
CA ILE A 145 30.92 -5.26 0.98
C ILE A 145 29.95 -6.18 1.72
N GLU A 146 29.94 -6.14 3.05
CA GLU A 146 29.00 -6.92 3.85
C GLU A 146 27.66 -6.19 3.96
N VAL A 147 26.57 -6.87 3.59
CA VAL A 147 25.19 -6.38 3.71
C VAL A 147 24.55 -7.09 4.89
N VAL A 148 24.87 -6.61 6.10
CA VAL A 148 24.47 -7.27 7.37
C VAL A 148 22.96 -7.41 7.49
N SER A 149 22.18 -6.41 7.07
CA SER A 149 20.71 -6.44 7.09
C SER A 149 20.11 -7.48 6.14
N GLY A 150 20.82 -7.85 5.07
CA GLY A 150 20.40 -8.86 4.10
C GLY A 150 21.00 -10.25 4.34
N GLY A 151 21.98 -10.39 5.24
CA GLY A 151 22.63 -11.66 5.52
C GLY A 151 23.54 -12.17 4.40
N TYR A 152 24.05 -11.30 3.51
CA TYR A 152 24.96 -11.66 2.41
C TYR A 152 26.08 -10.62 2.24
N ALA A 153 27.13 -10.98 1.48
CA ALA A 153 28.20 -10.08 1.07
C ALA A 153 28.20 -9.90 -0.45
N LEU A 154 28.42 -8.67 -0.90
CA LEU A 154 28.67 -8.35 -2.30
C LEU A 154 30.17 -8.39 -2.56
N GLU A 155 30.59 -9.12 -3.58
CA GLU A 155 31.96 -9.23 -4.07
C GLU A 155 32.02 -8.68 -5.50
N GLU A 156 32.77 -7.61 -5.70
CA GLU A 156 33.14 -7.12 -7.02
C GLU A 156 34.44 -7.81 -7.42
N LEU A 157 34.48 -8.43 -8.59
CA LEU A 157 35.64 -9.18 -9.06
C LEU A 157 35.81 -9.13 -10.57
N THR A 158 37.00 -9.51 -11.04
CA THR A 158 37.20 -9.83 -12.46
C THR A 158 37.46 -11.32 -12.65
N LEU A 159 36.85 -11.92 -13.66
CA LEU A 159 37.05 -13.31 -14.07
C LEU A 159 37.77 -13.38 -15.40
N ARG A 160 38.78 -14.25 -15.52
CA ARG A 160 39.38 -14.59 -16.80
C ARG A 160 38.45 -15.51 -17.59
N THR A 161 37.87 -14.98 -18.66
CA THR A 161 36.89 -15.70 -19.51
C THR A 161 37.55 -16.30 -20.75
N LEU A 162 38.62 -15.69 -21.25
CA LEU A 162 39.54 -16.23 -22.26
C LEU A 162 41.00 -15.97 -21.85
N SER A 163 41.98 -16.46 -22.59
CA SER A 163 43.41 -16.26 -22.26
C SER A 163 43.83 -14.79 -22.18
N ASP A 164 43.16 -13.94 -22.95
CA ASP A 164 43.43 -12.51 -23.19
C ASP A 164 42.25 -11.60 -22.77
N ARG A 165 41.16 -12.17 -22.22
CA ARG A 165 39.96 -11.44 -21.84
C ARG A 165 39.58 -11.67 -20.38
N ARG A 166 39.15 -10.60 -19.71
CA ARG A 166 38.53 -10.65 -18.38
C ARG A 166 37.15 -9.99 -18.40
N ALA A 167 36.18 -10.61 -17.75
CA ALA A 167 34.86 -10.04 -17.49
C ALA A 167 34.84 -9.38 -16.11
N HIS A 168 34.14 -8.26 -16.00
CA HIS A 168 33.81 -7.62 -14.73
C HIS A 168 32.51 -8.21 -14.19
N VAL A 169 32.49 -8.58 -12.91
CA VAL A 169 31.43 -9.40 -12.33
C VAL A 169 31.16 -9.01 -10.88
N TRP A 170 29.89 -8.96 -10.53
CA TRP A 170 29.42 -8.84 -9.15
C TRP A 170 28.84 -10.16 -8.65
N VAL A 171 29.11 -10.51 -7.40
CA VAL A 171 28.59 -11.73 -6.76
C VAL A 171 28.00 -11.39 -5.40
N ALA A 172 26.73 -11.72 -5.16
CA ALA A 172 26.12 -11.71 -3.84
C ALA A 172 26.19 -13.12 -3.23
N ARG A 173 26.84 -13.26 -2.07
CA ARG A 173 27.05 -14.55 -1.39
C ARG A 173 26.47 -14.52 0.02
N PRO A 174 25.58 -15.46 0.40
CA PRO A 174 25.10 -15.56 1.77
C PRO A 174 26.24 -15.65 2.78
N MET A 175 26.13 -14.93 3.89
CA MET A 175 27.08 -15.00 4.99
C MET A 175 26.71 -16.17 5.90
N ASN A 176 27.66 -17.08 6.15
CA ASN A 176 27.51 -18.24 7.03
C ASN A 176 26.37 -19.22 6.64
N PRO A 177 26.32 -19.71 5.39
CA PRO A 177 25.30 -20.67 4.98
C PRO A 177 25.45 -21.98 5.77
N GLN A 178 24.34 -22.49 6.31
CA GLN A 178 24.32 -23.72 7.12
C GLN A 178 24.47 -24.99 6.28
N SER A 179 24.19 -24.90 4.98
CA SER A 179 24.34 -25.95 3.99
C SER A 179 24.71 -25.34 2.64
N ARG A 180 24.96 -26.17 1.62
CA ARG A 180 25.04 -25.66 0.25
C ARG A 180 23.72 -25.02 -0.17
N VAL A 181 23.80 -23.91 -0.89
CA VAL A 181 22.69 -23.05 -1.30
C VAL A 181 22.56 -23.02 -2.83
N PRO A 182 21.36 -22.75 -3.36
CA PRO A 182 21.14 -22.60 -4.79
C PRO A 182 21.82 -21.32 -5.32
N ALA A 183 22.05 -21.27 -6.64
CA ALA A 183 22.69 -20.12 -7.28
C ALA A 183 21.94 -19.65 -8.54
N VAL A 184 21.97 -18.35 -8.82
CA VAL A 184 21.33 -17.75 -9.98
C VAL A 184 22.28 -16.80 -10.70
N LEU A 185 22.45 -17.01 -12.01
CA LEU A 185 23.04 -16.03 -12.92
C LEU A 185 21.96 -14.99 -13.27
N ALA A 186 22.20 -13.72 -12.93
CA ALA A 186 21.25 -12.62 -13.14
C ALA A 186 21.82 -11.59 -14.12
N LEU A 187 21.09 -11.28 -15.20
CA LEU A 187 21.60 -10.58 -16.37
C LEU A 187 20.83 -9.29 -16.67
N HIS A 188 21.55 -8.17 -16.76
CA HIS A 188 20.97 -6.85 -16.96
C HIS A 188 20.67 -6.51 -18.44
N GLY A 189 19.91 -5.43 -18.66
CA GLY A 189 19.55 -4.88 -19.97
C GLY A 189 20.63 -3.95 -20.55
N HIS A 190 20.40 -3.39 -21.75
CA HIS A 190 21.38 -2.57 -22.48
C HIS A 190 22.03 -1.43 -21.68
N GLY A 191 21.26 -0.73 -20.84
CA GLY A 191 21.75 0.37 -20.02
C GLY A 191 22.16 -0.02 -18.60
N GLY A 192 22.17 -1.32 -18.29
CA GLY A 192 22.42 -1.82 -16.94
C GLY A 192 23.87 -2.21 -16.66
N THR A 193 24.11 -2.64 -15.42
CA THR A 193 25.35 -3.24 -14.94
C THR A 193 25.08 -4.41 -13.98
N GLY A 194 26.07 -5.26 -13.78
CA GLY A 194 26.05 -6.31 -12.76
C GLY A 194 25.95 -5.75 -11.33
N GLU A 195 26.50 -4.56 -11.08
CA GLU A 195 26.34 -3.86 -9.80
C GLU A 195 24.86 -3.56 -9.52
N GLU A 196 24.15 -2.99 -10.52
CA GLU A 196 22.74 -2.64 -10.39
C GLU A 196 21.86 -3.86 -10.13
N ILE A 197 22.21 -5.03 -10.69
CA ILE A 197 21.54 -6.29 -10.41
C ILE A 197 21.69 -6.68 -8.94
N VAL A 198 22.92 -6.82 -8.44
CA VAL A 198 23.15 -7.30 -7.07
C VAL A 198 22.72 -6.29 -6.00
N ARG A 199 22.66 -5.00 -6.34
CA ARG A 199 22.11 -3.95 -5.48
C ARG A 199 20.60 -3.76 -5.63
N GLY A 200 20.00 -4.31 -6.68
CA GLY A 200 18.58 -4.18 -6.97
C GLY A 200 18.15 -2.77 -7.39
N LYS A 201 18.93 -2.09 -8.24
CA LYS A 201 18.67 -0.73 -8.72
C LYS A 201 17.72 -0.74 -9.92
N GLY A 202 16.73 0.14 -9.91
CA GLY A 202 15.79 0.36 -11.03
C GLY A 202 15.12 -0.94 -11.51
N LEU A 203 15.19 -1.20 -12.81
CA LEU A 203 14.58 -2.37 -13.45
C LEU A 203 15.22 -3.72 -13.05
N TYR A 204 16.31 -3.69 -12.28
CA TYR A 204 17.15 -4.85 -11.93
C TYR A 204 17.00 -5.32 -10.49
N TRP A 205 15.88 -4.98 -9.84
CA TRP A 205 15.55 -5.29 -8.45
C TRP A 205 15.68 -6.79 -8.09
N TYR A 206 15.47 -7.69 -9.06
CA TYR A 206 15.44 -9.13 -8.87
C TYR A 206 16.76 -9.73 -8.35
N GLY A 207 17.93 -9.15 -8.66
CA GLY A 207 19.21 -9.68 -8.20
C GLY A 207 19.38 -9.58 -6.67
N ARG A 208 19.00 -8.43 -6.09
CA ARG A 208 18.96 -8.24 -4.63
C ARG A 208 17.93 -9.17 -3.98
N THR A 209 16.76 -9.32 -4.60
CA THR A 209 15.69 -10.20 -4.08
C THR A 209 16.16 -11.65 -3.98
N LEU A 210 16.81 -12.16 -5.04
CA LEU A 210 17.41 -13.49 -5.04
C LEU A 210 18.47 -13.64 -3.93
N ALA A 211 19.35 -12.65 -3.76
CA ALA A 211 20.35 -12.69 -2.70
C ALA A 211 19.70 -12.73 -1.29
N ALA A 212 18.66 -11.92 -1.06
CA ALA A 212 17.91 -11.89 0.19
C ALA A 212 17.10 -13.18 0.45
N MET A 213 16.70 -13.91 -0.59
CA MET A 213 16.11 -15.25 -0.49
C MET A 213 17.16 -16.34 -0.17
N GLY A 214 18.44 -15.98 -0.12
CA GLY A 214 19.56 -16.85 0.22
C GLY A 214 20.18 -17.59 -0.96
N TYR A 215 19.90 -17.16 -2.20
CA TYR A 215 20.62 -17.64 -3.37
C TYR A 215 22.00 -16.97 -3.45
N VAL A 216 23.00 -17.68 -3.98
CA VAL A 216 24.20 -17.03 -4.51
C VAL A 216 23.82 -16.39 -5.85
N VAL A 217 24.03 -15.08 -6.00
CA VAL A 217 23.69 -14.37 -7.24
C VAL A 217 24.97 -13.89 -7.91
N ILE A 218 25.16 -14.21 -9.19
CA ILE A 218 26.28 -13.71 -9.99
C ILE A 218 25.75 -12.87 -11.15
N ALA A 219 26.35 -11.71 -11.39
CA ALA A 219 25.91 -10.76 -12.40
C ALA A 219 27.13 -10.15 -13.13
N PRO A 220 27.44 -10.62 -14.36
CA PRO A 220 28.47 -10.00 -15.20
C PRO A 220 27.98 -8.71 -15.87
N ASP A 221 28.92 -7.80 -16.15
CA ASP A 221 28.67 -6.64 -17.02
C ASP A 221 28.66 -7.08 -18.50
N ILE A 222 27.47 -7.18 -19.09
CA ILE A 222 27.25 -7.59 -20.48
C ILE A 222 26.86 -6.43 -21.41
N GLY A 223 26.78 -5.21 -20.89
CA GLY A 223 26.34 -4.00 -21.60
C GLY A 223 27.36 -3.43 -22.61
N GLN A 224 28.56 -4.02 -22.70
CA GLN A 224 29.58 -3.57 -23.64
C GLN A 224 29.09 -3.61 -25.10
N HIS A 225 29.55 -2.66 -25.91
CA HIS A 225 29.21 -2.52 -27.34
C HIS A 225 30.43 -2.67 -28.27
N THR A 226 31.62 -2.90 -27.71
CA THR A 226 32.84 -3.13 -28.47
C THR A 226 33.14 -4.62 -28.49
N ILE A 227 33.22 -5.20 -29.69
CA ILE A 227 33.66 -6.58 -29.89
C ILE A 227 35.19 -6.58 -29.82
N GLN A 228 35.77 -7.46 -28.99
CA GLN A 228 37.22 -7.63 -28.91
C GLN A 228 37.71 -8.68 -29.92
N HIS A 229 36.96 -9.76 -30.11
CA HIS A 229 37.27 -10.84 -31.06
C HIS A 229 36.50 -10.62 -32.36
N THR A 230 37.15 -10.08 -33.39
CA THR A 230 36.49 -9.67 -34.64
C THR A 230 35.88 -10.82 -35.45
N ASN A 231 36.20 -12.08 -35.13
CA ASN A 231 35.56 -13.28 -35.69
C ASN A 231 34.38 -13.80 -34.85
N TRP A 232 34.02 -13.13 -33.75
CA TRP A 232 32.87 -13.45 -32.90
C TRP A 232 31.76 -12.41 -33.09
N SER A 233 30.53 -12.80 -32.73
CA SER A 233 29.45 -11.83 -32.59
C SER A 233 29.53 -11.12 -31.23
N LEU A 234 28.96 -9.91 -31.15
CA LEU A 234 28.84 -9.20 -29.87
C LEU A 234 28.07 -10.03 -28.83
N MET A 235 27.00 -10.70 -29.27
CA MET A 235 26.24 -11.62 -28.42
C MET A 235 27.09 -12.82 -27.99
N GLY A 236 27.99 -13.32 -28.85
CA GLY A 236 28.91 -14.39 -28.51
C GLY A 236 29.83 -14.07 -27.34
N GLU A 237 30.40 -12.86 -27.30
CA GLU A 237 31.21 -12.44 -26.14
C GLU A 237 30.38 -12.34 -24.86
N ARG A 238 29.19 -11.74 -24.94
CA ARG A 238 28.26 -11.59 -23.79
C ARG A 238 27.86 -12.95 -23.22
N VAL A 239 27.45 -13.87 -24.10
CA VAL A 239 27.05 -15.23 -23.74
C VAL A 239 28.23 -16.02 -23.19
N TRP A 240 29.43 -15.87 -23.76
CA TRP A 240 30.61 -16.55 -23.24
C TRP A 240 30.97 -16.08 -21.84
N ASP A 241 31.00 -14.77 -21.59
CA ASP A 241 31.28 -14.24 -20.25
C ASP A 241 30.24 -14.72 -19.21
N ALA A 242 28.96 -14.78 -19.61
CA ALA A 242 27.88 -15.33 -18.79
C ALA A 242 28.05 -16.84 -18.52
N LEU A 243 28.40 -17.66 -19.52
CA LEU A 243 28.71 -19.09 -19.35
C LEU A 243 29.91 -19.30 -18.41
N ARG A 244 30.91 -18.44 -18.48
CA ARG A 244 32.08 -18.48 -17.59
C ARG A 244 31.74 -18.07 -16.15
N CYS A 245 30.71 -17.25 -15.94
CA CYS A 245 30.16 -17.02 -14.61
C CYS A 245 29.50 -18.28 -14.02
N VAL A 246 28.81 -19.10 -14.84
CA VAL A 246 28.29 -20.41 -14.40
C VAL A 246 29.44 -21.34 -14.00
N ASP A 247 30.54 -21.34 -14.77
CA ASP A 247 31.73 -22.10 -14.40
C ASP A 247 32.31 -21.64 -13.05
N TYR A 248 32.28 -20.34 -12.74
CA TYR A 248 32.72 -19.82 -11.45
C TYR A 248 31.80 -20.23 -10.30
N LEU A 249 30.47 -20.19 -10.48
CA LEU A 249 29.52 -20.68 -9.46
C LEU A 249 29.83 -22.13 -9.05
N VAL A 250 30.20 -22.98 -10.01
CA VAL A 250 30.57 -24.39 -9.76
C VAL A 250 31.83 -24.53 -8.89
N THR A 251 32.70 -23.52 -8.85
CA THR A 251 33.90 -23.52 -8.00
C THR A 251 33.63 -23.11 -6.56
N LEU A 252 32.48 -22.49 -6.27
CA LEU A 252 32.17 -21.99 -4.94
C LEU A 252 31.72 -23.14 -4.02
N PRO A 253 32.39 -23.36 -2.87
CA PRO A 253 32.12 -24.51 -2.01
C PRO A 253 30.71 -24.51 -1.38
N GLU A 254 30.11 -23.32 -1.21
CA GLU A 254 28.75 -23.17 -0.70
C GLU A 254 27.66 -23.36 -1.77
N VAL A 255 27.98 -23.43 -3.07
CA VAL A 255 26.97 -23.58 -4.12
C VAL A 255 26.61 -25.06 -4.29
N ASP A 256 25.30 -25.36 -4.32
CA ASP A 256 24.80 -26.64 -4.80
C ASP A 256 24.69 -26.59 -6.33
N THR A 257 25.62 -27.28 -7.00
CA THR A 257 25.72 -27.30 -8.46
C THR A 257 24.53 -27.97 -9.15
N ASN A 258 23.66 -28.68 -8.41
CA ASN A 258 22.42 -29.25 -8.95
C ASN A 258 21.24 -28.27 -8.88
N ARG A 259 21.42 -27.10 -8.25
CA ARG A 259 20.38 -26.10 -7.97
C ARG A 259 20.78 -24.73 -8.52
N MET A 260 21.03 -24.65 -9.83
CA MET A 260 21.41 -23.41 -10.51
C MET A 260 20.34 -22.95 -11.52
N GLY A 261 20.13 -21.65 -11.63
CA GLY A 261 19.20 -21.03 -12.60
C GLY A 261 19.76 -19.78 -13.27
N VAL A 262 19.02 -19.26 -14.25
CA VAL A 262 19.37 -18.00 -14.94
C VAL A 262 18.15 -17.12 -15.13
N CYS A 263 18.30 -15.80 -15.01
CA CYS A 263 17.24 -14.85 -15.31
C CYS A 263 17.80 -13.53 -15.84
N GLY A 264 16.99 -12.78 -16.58
CA GLY A 264 17.38 -11.44 -17.00
C GLY A 264 16.28 -10.67 -17.73
N LEU A 265 16.50 -9.37 -17.86
CA LEU A 265 15.59 -8.41 -18.49
C LEU A 265 16.16 -7.81 -19.78
N SER A 266 15.37 -7.76 -20.86
CA SER A 266 15.73 -7.17 -22.14
C SER A 266 16.94 -7.86 -22.79
N LEU A 267 18.08 -7.17 -22.96
CA LEU A 267 19.36 -7.81 -23.33
C LEU A 267 19.69 -8.98 -22.40
N GLY A 268 19.34 -8.86 -21.12
CA GLY A 268 19.49 -9.93 -20.15
C GLY A 268 18.55 -11.11 -20.42
N GLY A 269 17.34 -10.85 -20.92
CA GLY A 269 16.41 -11.88 -21.38
C GLY A 269 16.91 -12.58 -22.66
N GLU A 270 17.42 -11.81 -23.61
CA GLU A 270 18.09 -12.33 -24.82
C GLU A 270 19.29 -13.22 -24.45
N THR A 271 20.15 -12.74 -23.57
CA THR A 271 21.32 -13.49 -23.10
C THR A 271 20.89 -14.71 -22.31
N THR A 272 19.82 -14.62 -21.50
CA THR A 272 19.23 -15.75 -20.78
C THR A 272 18.78 -16.85 -21.73
N MET A 273 18.12 -16.52 -22.86
CA MET A 273 17.73 -17.49 -23.88
C MET A 273 18.93 -18.29 -24.39
N TYR A 274 20.02 -17.61 -24.77
CA TYR A 274 21.22 -18.29 -25.28
C TYR A 274 21.94 -19.10 -24.19
N VAL A 275 22.14 -18.53 -23.00
CA VAL A 275 22.82 -19.21 -21.90
C VAL A 275 22.04 -20.44 -21.45
N ALA A 276 20.72 -20.32 -21.30
CA ALA A 276 19.86 -21.46 -20.98
C ALA A 276 19.91 -22.53 -22.08
N ALA A 277 19.94 -22.15 -23.36
CA ALA A 277 20.06 -23.09 -24.46
C ALA A 277 21.40 -23.85 -24.48
N LEU A 278 22.51 -23.17 -24.13
CA LEU A 278 23.87 -23.70 -24.26
C LEU A 278 24.40 -24.42 -23.00
N ASP A 279 23.86 -24.11 -21.82
CA ASP A 279 24.29 -24.70 -20.55
C ASP A 279 23.19 -25.52 -19.88
N GLU A 280 23.35 -26.84 -19.91
CA GLU A 280 22.37 -27.78 -19.37
C GLU A 280 22.44 -27.92 -17.84
N ARG A 281 23.41 -27.29 -17.16
CA ARG A 281 23.49 -27.28 -15.70
C ARG A 281 22.40 -26.41 -15.05
N LEU A 282 21.87 -25.45 -15.80
CA LEU A 282 20.85 -24.50 -15.33
C LEU A 282 19.47 -25.17 -15.38
N ARG A 283 18.84 -25.41 -14.23
CA ARG A 283 17.56 -26.13 -14.07
C ARG A 283 16.33 -25.32 -14.48
N THR A 284 16.43 -24.00 -14.40
CA THR A 284 15.35 -23.06 -14.70
C THR A 284 15.88 -21.78 -15.36
N ALA A 285 15.07 -21.18 -16.23
CA ALA A 285 15.39 -19.94 -16.92
C ALA A 285 14.19 -18.97 -16.91
N CYS A 286 14.44 -17.67 -16.67
CA CYS A 286 13.45 -16.62 -16.86
C CYS A 286 13.94 -15.56 -17.86
N SER A 287 13.30 -15.53 -19.02
CA SER A 287 13.52 -14.49 -20.03
C SER A 287 12.46 -13.42 -19.93
N SER A 288 12.83 -12.27 -19.37
CA SER A 288 11.96 -11.11 -19.21
C SER A 288 12.22 -10.04 -20.26
N GLY A 289 11.16 -9.47 -20.82
CA GLY A 289 11.29 -8.45 -21.87
C GLY A 289 12.03 -8.96 -23.11
N TRP A 290 12.01 -10.28 -23.34
CA TRP A 290 12.58 -10.91 -24.54
C TRP A 290 11.81 -12.20 -24.87
N LEU A 291 10.75 -12.02 -25.65
CA LEU A 291 10.05 -13.10 -26.34
C LEU A 291 9.43 -12.51 -27.61
N THR A 292 10.09 -12.76 -28.74
CA THR A 292 9.76 -12.09 -30.01
C THR A 292 10.24 -12.95 -31.18
N THR A 293 10.23 -12.39 -32.40
CA THR A 293 10.75 -13.03 -33.61
C THR A 293 11.83 -12.20 -34.28
N VAL A 294 12.68 -12.86 -35.08
CA VAL A 294 13.70 -12.19 -35.91
C VAL A 294 13.07 -11.14 -36.83
N ASP A 295 11.91 -11.44 -37.42
CA ASP A 295 11.20 -10.51 -38.31
C ASP A 295 10.70 -9.25 -37.59
N ASN A 296 10.26 -9.37 -36.33
CA ASN A 296 9.90 -8.21 -35.53
C ASN A 296 11.13 -7.35 -35.19
N MET A 297 12.25 -7.99 -34.80
CA MET A 297 13.46 -7.26 -34.40
C MET A 297 14.12 -6.49 -35.55
N LYS A 298 13.90 -6.88 -36.81
CA LYS A 298 14.32 -6.08 -37.98
C LYS A 298 13.56 -4.76 -38.13
N GLN A 299 12.40 -4.64 -37.50
CA GLN A 299 11.53 -3.47 -37.62
C GLN A 299 11.80 -2.51 -36.46
N GLY A 300 12.87 -1.71 -36.57
CA GLY A 300 13.11 -0.57 -35.67
C GLY A 300 13.76 -0.90 -34.32
N HIS A 301 14.29 -2.11 -34.10
CA HIS A 301 15.08 -2.43 -32.91
C HIS A 301 16.59 -2.14 -33.13
N CYS A 302 17.40 -2.10 -32.06
CA CYS A 302 18.88 -2.03 -32.22
C CYS A 302 19.33 -3.18 -33.13
N PRO A 303 20.42 -3.07 -33.91
CA PRO A 303 20.93 -4.21 -34.68
C PRO A 303 21.76 -5.19 -33.82
N CYS A 304 21.87 -4.95 -32.52
CA CYS A 304 22.83 -5.61 -31.63
C CYS A 304 22.51 -7.07 -31.27
N TRP A 305 21.28 -7.51 -31.54
CA TRP A 305 20.85 -8.92 -31.49
C TRP A 305 21.28 -9.72 -32.73
N ASN A 306 21.55 -9.03 -33.85
CA ASN A 306 21.74 -9.68 -35.13
C ASN A 306 23.20 -10.07 -35.34
N PHE A 307 23.42 -11.23 -35.94
CA PHE A 307 24.73 -11.71 -36.37
C PHE A 307 24.59 -12.61 -37.59
N GLU A 308 25.68 -12.77 -38.34
CA GLU A 308 25.68 -13.52 -39.60
C GLU A 308 25.18 -14.95 -39.39
N GLY A 309 24.27 -15.38 -40.25
CA GLY A 309 23.69 -16.73 -40.22
C GLY A 309 22.53 -16.94 -39.25
N LEU A 310 22.25 -16.03 -38.30
CA LEU A 310 21.17 -16.21 -37.31
C LEU A 310 19.84 -16.59 -37.97
N GLU A 311 19.32 -15.74 -38.86
CA GLU A 311 18.02 -15.97 -39.50
C GLU A 311 17.99 -17.14 -40.49
N ALA A 312 19.14 -17.49 -41.09
CA ALA A 312 19.22 -18.64 -41.99
C ALA A 312 19.05 -19.97 -41.24
N HIS A 313 19.37 -19.97 -39.95
CA HIS A 313 19.34 -21.15 -39.10
C HIS A 313 18.16 -21.14 -38.13
N PHE A 314 17.86 -20.02 -37.47
CA PHE A 314 16.97 -19.97 -36.31
C PHE A 314 15.99 -18.79 -36.36
N ASP A 315 14.86 -18.95 -35.66
CA ASP A 315 14.18 -17.86 -34.96
C ASP A 315 14.40 -18.05 -33.45
N PHE A 316 14.08 -17.04 -32.64
CA PHE A 316 14.28 -17.09 -31.19
C PHE A 316 13.52 -18.25 -30.52
N ALA A 317 12.35 -18.62 -31.04
CA ALA A 317 11.59 -19.77 -30.55
C ALA A 317 12.35 -21.11 -30.66
N ASP A 318 13.16 -21.29 -31.72
CA ASP A 318 14.00 -22.49 -31.86
C ASP A 318 15.10 -22.52 -30.79
N ILE A 319 15.65 -21.36 -30.45
CA ILE A 319 16.70 -21.28 -29.45
C ILE A 319 16.11 -21.60 -28.06
N PHE A 320 14.96 -21.02 -27.72
CA PHE A 320 14.22 -21.38 -26.50
C PHE A 320 13.82 -22.86 -26.43
N ALA A 321 13.48 -23.49 -27.56
CA ALA A 321 13.17 -24.91 -27.61
C ALA A 321 14.36 -25.83 -27.21
N CYS A 322 15.60 -25.31 -27.21
CA CYS A 322 16.77 -26.02 -26.66
C CYS A 322 16.78 -26.12 -25.13
N VAL A 323 15.90 -25.37 -24.42
CA VAL A 323 15.77 -25.41 -22.96
C VAL A 323 14.95 -26.61 -22.48
N ALA A 324 13.97 -27.06 -23.28
CA ALA A 324 13.11 -28.18 -22.93
C ALA A 324 13.93 -29.44 -22.59
N PRO A 325 13.60 -30.20 -21.53
CA PRO A 325 12.40 -30.09 -20.68
C PRO A 325 12.61 -29.28 -19.38
N ARG A 326 13.68 -28.48 -19.28
CA ARG A 326 13.97 -27.68 -18.07
C ARG A 326 12.97 -26.54 -17.96
N ALA A 327 12.75 -26.01 -16.75
CA ALA A 327 11.71 -25.01 -16.59
C ALA A 327 12.09 -23.69 -17.29
N LEU A 328 11.10 -23.08 -17.96
CA LEU A 328 11.26 -21.84 -18.69
C LEU A 328 10.05 -20.94 -18.44
N VAL A 329 10.34 -19.74 -17.97
CA VAL A 329 9.36 -18.65 -17.88
C VAL A 329 9.77 -17.57 -18.88
N CYS A 330 8.85 -17.23 -19.77
CA CYS A 330 8.99 -16.06 -20.63
C CYS A 330 7.97 -15.02 -20.16
N GLU A 331 8.40 -13.79 -19.90
CA GLU A 331 7.50 -12.73 -19.46
C GLU A 331 7.58 -11.48 -20.34
N LEU A 332 6.42 -10.88 -20.63
CA LEU A 332 6.30 -9.65 -21.41
C LEU A 332 5.33 -8.67 -20.77
N GLY A 333 5.68 -7.38 -20.86
CA GLY A 333 4.81 -6.28 -20.46
C GLY A 333 3.69 -6.03 -21.47
N GLY A 334 2.46 -5.90 -20.99
CA GLY A 334 1.28 -5.62 -21.80
C GLY A 334 1.30 -4.26 -22.49
N GLN A 335 2.21 -3.36 -22.08
CA GLN A 335 2.40 -2.04 -22.69
C GLN A 335 3.47 -2.02 -23.80
N GLU A 336 4.15 -3.12 -24.06
CA GLU A 336 5.09 -3.24 -25.19
C GLU A 336 4.39 -3.05 -26.54
N ARG A 337 5.03 -2.33 -27.47
CA ARG A 337 4.47 -1.98 -28.79
C ARG A 337 5.51 -2.11 -29.90
N ALA A 338 5.03 -2.24 -31.13
CA ALA A 338 5.83 -2.18 -32.35
C ALA A 338 5.77 -0.77 -32.97
N PRO A 339 6.73 -0.39 -33.84
CA PRO A 339 7.97 -1.11 -34.16
C PRO A 339 9.04 -0.97 -33.06
N GLY A 340 9.95 -1.94 -32.97
CA GLY A 340 11.14 -1.87 -32.10
C GLY A 340 10.99 -2.34 -30.66
N GLY A 341 9.78 -2.65 -30.18
CA GLY A 341 9.53 -3.26 -28.86
C GLY A 341 9.14 -4.75 -28.93
N PHE A 342 8.50 -5.24 -27.86
CA PHE A 342 8.17 -6.67 -27.69
C PHE A 342 6.65 -6.95 -27.58
N PRO A 343 5.84 -6.71 -28.63
CA PRO A 343 4.40 -6.90 -28.57
C PRO A 343 3.98 -8.28 -28.11
N VAL A 344 3.00 -8.33 -27.21
CA VAL A 344 2.50 -9.56 -26.61
C VAL A 344 1.97 -10.55 -27.65
N ASP A 345 1.30 -10.08 -28.71
CA ASP A 345 0.76 -10.95 -29.77
C ASP A 345 1.87 -11.66 -30.58
N ILE A 346 3.02 -11.00 -30.77
CA ILE A 346 4.20 -11.61 -31.39
C ILE A 346 4.82 -12.62 -30.43
N GLY A 347 4.96 -12.25 -29.15
CA GLY A 347 5.46 -13.15 -28.12
C GLY A 347 4.60 -14.41 -27.95
N GLN A 348 3.27 -14.28 -27.99
CA GLN A 348 2.32 -15.40 -27.95
C GLN A 348 2.54 -16.39 -29.10
N ARG A 349 2.78 -15.89 -30.32
CA ARG A 349 3.08 -16.73 -31.48
C ARG A 349 4.41 -17.45 -31.33
N ALA A 350 5.46 -16.74 -30.93
CA ALA A 350 6.77 -17.36 -30.64
C ALA A 350 6.67 -18.42 -29.54
N PHE A 351 5.90 -18.16 -28.47
CA PHE A 351 5.70 -19.11 -27.39
C PHE A 351 4.95 -20.38 -27.80
N ALA A 352 3.99 -20.26 -28.72
CA ALA A 352 3.29 -21.42 -29.27
C ALA A 352 4.25 -22.39 -29.99
N GLU A 353 5.28 -21.86 -30.67
CA GLU A 353 6.34 -22.68 -31.26
C GLU A 353 7.20 -23.37 -30.18
N ILE A 354 7.59 -22.63 -29.13
CA ILE A 354 8.37 -23.17 -27.99
C ILE A 354 7.64 -24.34 -27.33
N ARG A 355 6.32 -24.21 -27.11
CA ARG A 355 5.50 -25.26 -26.49
C ARG A 355 5.51 -26.58 -27.25
N ASN A 356 5.75 -26.59 -28.56
CA ASN A 356 5.84 -27.82 -29.34
C ASN A 356 7.01 -28.69 -28.88
N ALA A 357 8.16 -28.09 -28.55
CA ALA A 357 9.30 -28.82 -28.01
C ALA A 357 8.97 -29.42 -26.65
N TYR A 358 8.38 -28.64 -25.73
CA TYR A 358 7.98 -29.13 -24.42
C TYR A 358 6.96 -30.27 -24.48
N ARG A 359 6.06 -30.26 -25.48
CA ARG A 359 5.12 -31.38 -25.72
C ARG A 359 5.82 -32.68 -26.05
N VAL A 360 6.85 -32.65 -26.91
CA VAL A 360 7.62 -33.85 -27.28
C VAL A 360 8.30 -34.50 -26.06
N PHE A 361 8.69 -33.68 -25.07
CA PHE A 361 9.26 -34.18 -23.82
C PHE A 361 8.22 -34.50 -22.74
N GLY A 362 6.93 -34.25 -22.97
CA GLY A 362 5.87 -34.40 -21.96
C GLY A 362 5.98 -33.41 -20.80
N ALA A 363 6.54 -32.22 -21.05
CA ALA A 363 6.88 -31.22 -20.04
C ALA A 363 6.18 -29.86 -20.27
N GLU A 364 5.02 -29.82 -20.94
CA GLU A 364 4.32 -28.56 -21.26
C GLU A 364 4.04 -27.69 -20.03
N ASN A 365 3.86 -28.29 -18.85
CA ASN A 365 3.67 -27.60 -17.57
C ASN A 365 4.91 -26.85 -17.07
N LYS A 366 6.09 -27.10 -17.66
CA LYS A 366 7.36 -26.43 -17.32
C LYS A 366 7.66 -25.23 -18.22
N ALA A 367 6.84 -24.97 -19.24
CA ALA A 367 6.94 -23.77 -20.06
C ALA A 367 5.80 -22.82 -19.69
N VAL A 368 6.13 -21.65 -19.15
CA VAL A 368 5.18 -20.62 -18.74
C VAL A 368 5.38 -19.36 -19.58
N PHE A 369 4.29 -18.79 -20.07
CA PHE A 369 4.28 -17.47 -20.69
C PHE A 369 3.41 -16.52 -19.89
N THR A 370 4.03 -15.47 -19.41
CA THR A 370 3.46 -14.50 -18.49
C THR A 370 3.29 -13.17 -19.21
N VAL A 371 2.08 -12.63 -19.17
CA VAL A 371 1.81 -11.24 -19.56
C VAL A 371 1.47 -10.47 -18.30
N HIS A 372 2.25 -9.43 -18.01
CA HIS A 372 2.05 -8.56 -16.86
C HIS A 372 1.60 -7.16 -17.33
N PRO A 373 0.89 -6.37 -16.52
CA PRO A 373 0.33 -5.08 -16.96
C PRO A 373 1.36 -3.96 -17.12
N GLY A 374 2.63 -4.21 -16.80
CA GLY A 374 3.74 -3.26 -16.88
C GLY A 374 4.22 -2.98 -18.31
N GLY A 375 5.23 -2.09 -18.40
CA GLY A 375 6.04 -1.89 -19.61
C GLY A 375 7.22 -2.86 -19.65
N HIS A 376 8.37 -2.38 -20.14
CA HIS A 376 9.60 -3.16 -20.30
C HIS A 376 10.32 -3.45 -18.98
N VAL A 377 9.72 -4.25 -18.10
CA VAL A 377 10.18 -4.46 -16.72
C VAL A 377 10.22 -5.94 -16.34
N PHE A 378 11.06 -6.32 -15.37
CA PHE A 378 11.06 -7.66 -14.78
C PHE A 378 9.92 -7.77 -13.75
N ASP A 379 9.04 -8.75 -13.89
CA ASP A 379 7.84 -8.95 -13.07
C ASP A 379 8.05 -10.10 -12.07
N GLY A 380 8.52 -11.26 -12.55
CA GLY A 380 8.89 -12.39 -11.73
C GLY A 380 7.73 -13.16 -11.09
N ARG A 381 6.46 -12.74 -11.24
CA ARG A 381 5.30 -13.33 -10.57
C ARG A 381 5.23 -14.85 -10.73
N ASP A 382 5.34 -15.32 -11.96
CA ASP A 382 5.26 -16.75 -12.26
C ASP A 382 6.66 -17.41 -12.27
N PHE A 383 7.73 -16.62 -12.21
CA PHE A 383 9.10 -17.12 -12.07
C PHE A 383 9.41 -17.58 -10.65
N TRP A 384 9.04 -16.84 -9.60
CA TRP A 384 9.39 -17.22 -8.22
C TRP A 384 8.88 -18.61 -7.82
N PRO A 385 7.62 -18.99 -8.10
CA PRO A 385 7.16 -20.36 -7.82
C PRO A 385 7.97 -21.41 -8.56
N VAL A 386 8.23 -21.20 -9.86
CA VAL A 386 9.03 -22.13 -10.69
C VAL A 386 10.48 -22.22 -10.20
N LEU A 387 11.07 -21.10 -9.79
CA LEU A 387 12.39 -21.05 -9.20
C LEU A 387 12.46 -21.86 -7.90
N HIS A 388 11.47 -21.71 -7.03
CA HIS A 388 11.39 -22.45 -5.77
C HIS A 388 11.16 -23.94 -6.00
N ASP A 389 10.34 -24.33 -6.98
CA ASP A 389 10.08 -25.73 -7.29
C ASP A 389 11.34 -26.42 -7.86
N GLU A 390 12.09 -25.73 -8.74
CA GLU A 390 13.27 -26.32 -9.38
C GLU A 390 14.54 -26.22 -8.53
N LEU A 391 14.70 -25.13 -7.78
CA LEU A 391 15.92 -24.85 -7.02
C LEU A 391 15.73 -24.94 -5.52
N GLY A 392 14.53 -25.06 -4.96
CA GLY A 392 14.27 -25.01 -3.52
C GLY A 392 14.61 -23.65 -2.87
N VAL A 393 14.20 -23.47 -1.62
CA VAL A 393 14.54 -22.29 -0.81
C VAL A 393 15.80 -22.54 0.03
N ALA A 394 16.61 -21.50 0.25
CA ALA A 394 17.83 -21.60 1.07
C ALA A 394 17.56 -21.33 2.58
N TYR A 395 16.55 -20.51 2.87
CA TYR A 395 16.07 -20.21 4.22
C TYR A 395 14.55 -20.41 4.30
N PRO A 396 13.97 -20.72 5.48
CA PRO A 396 12.52 -20.68 5.67
C PRO A 396 12.04 -19.24 5.49
N TRP A 397 11.60 -18.97 4.27
CA TRP A 397 11.03 -17.71 3.84
C TRP A 397 9.66 -17.54 4.51
N THR A 398 9.61 -16.64 5.49
CA THR A 398 8.39 -16.27 6.26
C THR A 398 7.83 -14.90 5.86
N GLY A 399 8.49 -14.20 4.94
CA GLY A 399 8.10 -12.87 4.47
C GLY A 399 7.58 -12.93 3.04
N GLY A 400 6.28 -12.67 2.84
CA GLY A 400 5.64 -12.65 1.52
C GLY A 400 6.39 -11.83 0.46
N LEU A 401 6.15 -12.14 -0.83
CA LEU A 401 6.78 -11.58 -2.05
C LEU A 401 6.54 -10.05 -2.27
N GLY A 402 6.31 -9.28 -1.21
CA GLY A 402 5.90 -7.88 -1.27
C GLY A 402 6.97 -6.85 -0.89
N ALA A 403 8.13 -7.26 -0.38
CA ALA A 403 9.20 -6.36 0.03
C ALA A 403 10.46 -6.61 -0.81
N VAL A 404 10.46 -6.14 -2.06
CA VAL A 404 11.60 -5.59 -2.84
C VAL A 404 11.01 -5.25 -4.21
N GLY A 405 10.44 -4.05 -4.34
CA GLY A 405 10.15 -3.38 -5.61
C GLY A 405 11.03 -2.13 -5.73
N PRO A 406 11.19 -1.57 -6.93
CA PRO A 406 12.25 -0.61 -7.25
C PRO A 406 12.14 0.66 -6.39
N ALA A 407 13.29 1.13 -5.90
CA ALA A 407 13.43 2.47 -5.36
C ALA A 407 13.05 3.49 -6.46
N ALA A 408 12.16 4.40 -6.13
CA ALA A 408 11.88 5.58 -6.93
C ALA A 408 13.18 6.41 -7.06
N GLU A 409 13.70 6.56 -8.27
CA GLU A 409 13.76 7.86 -8.96
C GLU A 409 14.55 7.84 -10.29
N ASP A 410 13.97 8.58 -11.24
CA ASP A 410 14.57 9.49 -12.20
C ASP A 410 15.33 9.02 -13.46
N VAL A 411 14.62 9.24 -14.57
CA VAL A 411 15.09 10.00 -15.73
C VAL A 411 16.21 10.98 -15.35
N GLN A 412 17.45 10.70 -15.76
CA GLN A 412 18.22 11.71 -16.51
C GLN A 412 19.49 11.14 -17.15
N THR A 413 19.62 11.52 -18.41
CA THR A 413 20.84 11.54 -19.21
C THR A 413 22.04 12.12 -18.46
N GLY A 414 23.15 11.36 -18.46
CA GLY A 414 24.50 11.91 -18.61
C GLY A 414 25.09 12.76 -17.47
N ARG A 415 25.86 12.09 -16.59
CA ARG A 415 27.03 12.56 -15.81
C ARG A 415 26.92 13.93 -15.08
N ALA A 416 26.85 13.91 -13.74
CA ALA A 416 27.79 14.60 -12.82
C ALA A 416 27.32 14.57 -11.33
N ASN A 417 28.26 14.23 -10.43
CA ASN A 417 28.39 14.64 -9.02
C ASN A 417 27.26 14.31 -7.98
N ASP A 418 27.70 13.94 -6.77
CA ASP A 418 27.02 13.63 -5.49
C ASP A 418 25.87 14.56 -4.97
N SER A 419 25.07 15.19 -5.83
CA SER A 419 24.17 16.33 -5.47
C SER A 419 22.66 16.09 -5.60
N GLY A 420 22.19 14.97 -6.16
CA GLY A 420 20.75 14.78 -6.47
C GLY A 420 19.84 14.60 -5.24
N TRP A 421 20.28 13.82 -4.25
CA TRP A 421 19.43 13.46 -3.10
C TRP A 421 19.19 14.63 -2.13
N GLU A 422 20.11 15.59 -2.03
CA GLU A 422 19.91 16.76 -1.16
C GLU A 422 18.77 17.63 -1.72
N ALA A 423 18.74 17.82 -3.05
CA ALA A 423 17.67 18.53 -3.74
C ALA A 423 16.31 17.81 -3.61
N GLU A 424 16.29 16.47 -3.69
CA GLU A 424 15.11 15.65 -3.37
C GLU A 424 14.62 15.94 -1.93
N LEU A 425 15.51 15.84 -0.93
CA LEU A 425 15.14 16.04 0.47
C LEU A 425 14.68 17.48 0.76
N LEU A 426 15.28 18.49 0.12
CA LEU A 426 14.79 19.87 0.20
C LEU A 426 13.40 20.02 -0.42
N ARG A 427 13.12 19.36 -1.56
CA ARG A 427 11.77 19.35 -2.16
C ARG A 427 10.76 18.69 -1.21
N ARG A 428 11.10 17.54 -0.62
CA ARG A 428 10.27 16.86 0.38
C ARG A 428 10.01 17.77 1.57
N GLY A 429 11.03 18.47 2.04
CA GLY A 429 10.89 19.39 3.16
C GLY A 429 10.02 20.60 2.87
N GLU A 430 10.02 21.11 1.63
CA GLU A 430 9.10 22.18 1.22
C GLU A 430 7.65 21.70 1.20
N ILE A 431 7.39 20.48 0.73
CA ILE A 431 6.04 19.88 0.77
C ILE A 431 5.60 19.70 2.23
N ALA A 432 6.46 19.12 3.07
CA ALA A 432 6.19 18.95 4.50
C ALA A 432 5.89 20.30 5.19
N ARG A 433 6.68 21.33 4.91
CA ARG A 433 6.47 22.69 5.44
C ARG A 433 5.11 23.24 5.05
N ARG A 434 4.69 23.10 3.79
CA ARG A 434 3.36 23.52 3.32
C ARG A 434 2.24 22.77 4.03
N CYS A 435 2.37 21.46 4.18
CA CYS A 435 1.44 20.63 4.94
C CYS A 435 1.30 21.07 6.41
N PHE A 436 2.42 21.30 7.11
CA PHE A 436 2.41 21.76 8.49
C PHE A 436 1.85 23.18 8.64
N CYS A 437 2.18 24.09 7.71
CA CYS A 437 1.54 25.40 7.63
C CYS A 437 0.02 25.29 7.47
N ALA A 438 -0.45 24.38 6.62
CA ALA A 438 -1.87 24.19 6.37
C ALA A 438 -2.61 23.69 7.63
N ALA A 439 -2.07 22.68 8.31
CA ALA A 439 -2.62 22.19 9.58
C ALA A 439 -2.66 23.29 10.66
N LEU A 440 -1.56 24.04 10.83
CA LEU A 440 -1.50 25.17 11.77
C LEU A 440 -2.43 26.33 11.35
N GLY A 441 -2.68 26.49 10.06
CA GLY A 441 -3.66 27.43 9.50
C GLY A 441 -5.07 27.11 9.97
N VAL A 442 -5.50 25.85 9.86
CA VAL A 442 -6.80 25.39 10.39
C VAL A 442 -6.89 25.67 11.89
N PHE A 443 -5.85 25.27 12.63
CA PHE A 443 -5.79 25.52 14.07
C PHE A 443 -5.99 27.00 14.42
N ASN A 444 -5.24 27.91 13.79
CA ASN A 444 -5.35 29.33 14.06
C ASN A 444 -6.67 29.94 13.58
N GLY A 445 -7.20 29.50 12.45
CA GLY A 445 -8.47 29.97 11.89
C GLY A 445 -9.64 29.62 12.81
N TRP A 446 -9.73 28.35 13.21
CA TRP A 446 -10.78 27.86 14.10
C TRP A 446 -10.61 28.31 15.55
N TRP A 447 -9.39 28.52 16.04
CA TRP A 447 -9.22 29.01 17.41
C TRP A 447 -9.85 30.39 17.65
N ARG A 448 -10.02 31.19 16.59
CA ARG A 448 -10.70 32.50 16.65
C ARG A 448 -12.21 32.39 16.85
N THR A 449 -12.79 31.21 16.62
CA THR A 449 -14.24 30.98 16.71
C THR A 449 -14.68 30.43 18.06
N VAL A 450 -13.74 30.17 18.98
CA VAL A 450 -14.02 29.74 20.35
C VAL A 450 -14.94 30.76 21.03
N ASP A 451 -16.09 30.30 21.51
CA ASP A 451 -17.04 31.13 22.24
C ASP A 451 -16.45 31.43 23.63
N ALA A 452 -16.21 32.70 23.92
CA ALA A 452 -15.55 33.14 25.14
C ALA A 452 -16.33 32.83 26.45
N ARG A 453 -17.61 32.48 26.35
CA ARG A 453 -18.46 32.19 27.54
C ARG A 453 -18.44 30.72 27.92
N THR A 454 -18.30 29.85 26.92
CA THR A 454 -18.30 28.39 27.10
C THR A 454 -16.89 27.82 27.02
N GLY A 455 -15.99 28.41 26.22
CA GLY A 455 -14.69 27.85 25.89
C GLY A 455 -14.74 26.72 24.86
N LEU A 456 -15.90 26.53 24.21
CA LEU A 456 -16.11 25.58 23.11
C LEU A 456 -16.15 26.33 21.77
N PHE A 457 -15.83 25.66 20.66
CA PHE A 457 -15.96 26.21 19.30
C PHE A 457 -17.18 25.60 18.57
N PRO A 458 -17.74 26.28 17.56
CA PRO A 458 -18.98 25.85 16.91
C PRO A 458 -18.77 24.68 15.94
N ARG A 459 -19.86 23.97 15.60
CA ARG A 459 -19.88 22.86 14.63
C ARG A 459 -19.62 23.35 13.20
N THR A 460 -20.20 24.49 12.85
CA THR A 460 -19.89 25.22 11.61
C THR A 460 -19.78 26.71 11.94
N LEU A 461 -19.21 27.52 11.05
CA LEU A 461 -19.13 28.97 11.26
C LEU A 461 -20.50 29.65 11.45
N SER A 462 -21.58 29.01 10.97
CA SER A 462 -22.96 29.51 11.09
C SER A 462 -23.79 28.76 12.14
N GLN A 463 -23.33 27.63 12.66
CA GLN A 463 -24.04 26.78 13.61
C GLN A 463 -23.34 26.76 14.97
N PRO A 464 -23.70 27.66 15.90
CA PRO A 464 -23.07 27.80 17.21
C PRO A 464 -23.48 26.69 18.19
N VAL A 465 -23.11 25.46 17.85
CA VAL A 465 -23.43 24.23 18.57
C VAL A 465 -22.15 23.43 18.75
N TRP A 466 -22.00 22.78 19.90
CA TRP A 466 -21.04 21.70 20.13
C TRP A 466 -21.76 20.35 19.97
N ALA A 467 -21.26 19.50 19.08
CA ALA A 467 -21.81 18.21 18.74
C ALA A 467 -20.72 17.12 18.94
N PRO A 468 -20.93 16.15 19.85
CA PRO A 468 -19.89 15.16 20.15
C PRO A 468 -19.46 14.30 18.95
N ASN A 469 -20.40 13.90 18.09
CA ASN A 469 -20.14 13.15 16.85
C ASN A 469 -19.58 14.01 15.70
N ASP A 470 -19.41 15.32 15.86
CA ASP A 470 -18.90 16.18 14.78
C ASP A 470 -17.67 16.93 15.28
N ASN A 471 -17.80 18.16 15.76
CA ASN A 471 -16.65 18.98 16.13
C ASN A 471 -15.88 18.52 17.38
N ALA A 472 -16.43 17.62 18.20
CA ALA A 472 -15.63 16.91 19.20
C ALA A 472 -14.86 15.72 18.61
N ALA A 473 -15.44 15.00 17.65
CA ALA A 473 -14.86 13.83 16.99
C ALA A 473 -13.87 14.20 15.88
N ASP A 474 -14.20 15.15 15.01
CA ASP A 474 -13.48 15.41 13.76
C ASP A 474 -12.72 16.74 13.72
N MET A 475 -12.80 17.56 14.78
CA MET A 475 -12.09 18.84 14.85
C MET A 475 -11.17 18.91 16.06
N LEU A 476 -11.73 18.80 17.26
CA LEU A 476 -10.98 18.87 18.52
C LEU A 476 -9.70 18.01 18.55
N PRO A 477 -9.72 16.70 18.24
CA PRO A 477 -8.51 15.88 18.34
C PRO A 477 -7.42 16.35 17.38
N PHE A 478 -7.79 16.83 16.19
CA PHE A 478 -6.82 17.22 15.17
C PHE A 478 -6.28 18.62 15.42
N LEU A 479 -7.03 19.49 16.10
CA LEU A 479 -6.46 20.69 16.72
C LEU A 479 -5.45 20.32 17.82
N ALA A 480 -5.76 19.33 18.66
CA ALA A 480 -4.86 18.89 19.73
C ALA A 480 -3.58 18.23 19.18
N ILE A 481 -3.70 17.36 18.19
CA ILE A 481 -2.56 16.70 17.53
C ILE A 481 -1.73 17.74 16.75
N THR A 482 -2.37 18.72 16.09
CA THR A 482 -1.66 19.84 15.47
C THR A 482 -0.84 20.61 16.51
N ALA A 483 -1.45 20.96 17.65
CA ALA A 483 -0.73 21.62 18.74
C ALA A 483 0.42 20.73 19.27
N TRP A 484 0.20 19.44 19.47
CA TRP A 484 1.25 18.50 19.91
C TRP A 484 2.48 18.49 19.00
N TYR A 485 2.29 18.55 17.68
CA TYR A 485 3.39 18.53 16.72
C TYR A 485 4.01 19.90 16.46
N LEU A 486 3.21 20.96 16.37
CA LEU A 486 3.62 22.23 15.76
C LEU A 486 3.55 23.43 16.71
N ALA A 487 2.73 23.37 17.76
CA ALA A 487 2.52 24.45 18.73
C ALA A 487 2.32 23.90 20.17
N PRO A 488 3.29 23.14 20.72
CA PRO A 488 3.13 22.41 21.97
C PRO A 488 2.87 23.33 23.17
N GLU A 489 3.29 24.59 23.10
CA GLU A 489 2.97 25.63 24.08
C GLU A 489 1.47 25.94 24.18
N ARG A 490 0.70 25.64 23.13
CA ARG A 490 -0.76 25.84 23.08
C ARG A 490 -1.57 24.58 23.37
N LEU A 491 -0.91 23.43 23.53
CA LEU A 491 -1.60 22.14 23.71
C LEU A 491 -2.54 22.15 24.91
N GLU A 492 -2.12 22.71 26.05
CA GLU A 492 -2.94 22.74 27.26
C GLU A 492 -4.23 23.56 27.07
N GLU A 493 -4.20 24.60 26.24
CA GLU A 493 -5.40 25.37 25.89
C GLU A 493 -6.44 24.47 25.21
N VAL A 494 -5.99 23.60 24.29
CA VAL A 494 -6.84 22.65 23.57
C VAL A 494 -7.33 21.54 24.48
N LEU A 495 -6.45 20.98 25.32
CA LEU A 495 -6.83 19.92 26.27
C LEU A 495 -7.85 20.41 27.30
N ASN A 496 -7.84 21.71 27.61
CA ASN A 496 -8.86 22.30 28.47
C ASN A 496 -10.27 22.22 27.86
N VAL A 497 -10.41 22.16 26.53
CA VAL A 497 -11.70 21.97 25.86
C VAL A 497 -12.32 20.62 26.23
N ILE A 498 -11.52 19.55 26.41
CA ILE A 498 -12.02 18.24 26.88
C ILE A 498 -12.59 18.36 28.30
N ARG A 499 -11.95 19.14 29.17
CA ARG A 499 -12.46 19.35 30.53
C ARG A 499 -13.78 20.11 30.52
N ILE A 500 -13.88 21.12 29.66
CA ILE A 500 -15.07 21.96 29.49
C ILE A 500 -16.22 21.15 28.88
N GLU A 501 -15.99 20.43 27.76
CA GLU A 501 -17.04 19.63 27.12
C GLU A 501 -17.59 18.60 28.11
N ARG A 502 -16.71 17.95 28.88
CA ARG A 502 -17.10 16.94 29.84
C ARG A 502 -18.03 17.52 30.90
N GLN A 503 -17.81 18.77 31.31
CA GLN A 503 -18.65 19.46 32.30
C GLN A 503 -19.96 19.97 31.71
N LEU A 504 -19.94 20.54 30.51
CA LEU A 504 -21.09 21.25 29.93
C LEU A 504 -22.05 20.33 29.18
N THR A 505 -21.53 19.29 28.54
CA THR A 505 -22.28 18.51 27.52
C THR A 505 -22.81 17.20 28.07
N THR A 506 -22.19 16.65 29.12
CA THR A 506 -22.62 15.42 29.79
C THR A 506 -24.07 15.56 30.27
N ARG A 507 -24.94 14.66 29.80
CA ARG A 507 -26.39 14.75 30.01
C ARG A 507 -26.95 13.57 30.79
N TRP A 508 -26.69 12.34 30.33
CA TRP A 508 -27.33 11.14 30.88
C TRP A 508 -26.30 10.04 31.11
N ASN A 509 -26.18 9.59 32.36
CA ASN A 509 -25.27 8.51 32.76
C ASN A 509 -23.83 8.66 32.24
N GLY A 510 -23.32 9.90 32.13
CA GLY A 510 -21.97 10.19 31.65
C GLY A 510 -21.84 10.46 30.14
N LEU A 511 -22.90 10.18 29.35
CA LEU A 511 -22.92 10.41 27.91
C LEU A 511 -23.18 11.88 27.55
N PRO A 512 -22.44 12.45 26.58
CA PRO A 512 -22.60 13.82 26.13
C PRO A 512 -23.73 13.96 25.11
N ASP A 513 -24.33 15.15 25.03
CA ASP A 513 -25.33 15.50 24.03
C ASP A 513 -24.98 16.83 23.35
N TRP A 514 -25.67 17.13 22.26
CA TRP A 514 -25.52 18.38 21.51
C TRP A 514 -25.82 19.57 22.41
N TYR A 515 -24.93 20.56 22.39
CA TYR A 515 -24.96 21.70 23.31
C TYR A 515 -24.94 23.02 22.54
N ALA A 516 -25.98 23.83 22.68
CA ALA A 516 -26.09 25.12 22.01
C ALA A 516 -25.26 26.19 22.76
N LEU A 517 -24.29 26.77 22.08
CA LEU A 517 -23.36 27.76 22.66
C LEU A 517 -24.05 29.09 22.97
N THR A 518 -25.10 29.44 22.21
CA THR A 518 -25.80 30.72 22.32
C THR A 518 -26.58 30.87 23.62
N ASN A 519 -27.37 29.85 23.97
CA ASN A 519 -28.24 29.84 25.15
C ASN A 519 -27.70 28.95 26.29
N ARG A 520 -26.60 28.22 26.07
CA ARG A 520 -25.92 27.38 27.06
C ARG A 520 -26.82 26.27 27.62
N ALA A 521 -27.52 25.58 26.72
CA ALA A 521 -28.39 24.47 27.03
C ALA A 521 -28.20 23.33 26.02
N TRP A 522 -28.65 22.13 26.38
CA TRP A 522 -28.74 21.04 25.40
C TRP A 522 -29.65 21.45 24.24
N LEU A 523 -29.22 21.17 23.02
CA LEU A 523 -29.93 21.59 21.81
C LEU A 523 -31.32 20.93 21.73
N TYR A 524 -31.41 19.66 22.09
CA TYR A 524 -32.64 18.88 22.03
C TYR A 524 -33.34 18.85 23.40
N PRO A 525 -34.61 19.29 23.49
CA PRO A 525 -35.35 19.25 24.75
C PRO A 525 -35.56 17.82 25.25
N GLN A 526 -35.91 16.88 24.37
CA GLN A 526 -36.07 15.47 24.73
C GLN A 526 -34.74 14.72 24.75
N LEU A 527 -34.63 13.79 25.70
CA LEU A 527 -33.53 12.84 25.78
C LEU A 527 -33.74 11.75 24.72
N ASP A 528 -32.70 11.45 23.94
CA ASP A 528 -32.65 10.34 22.99
C ASP A 528 -31.39 9.53 23.26
N THR A 529 -31.55 8.38 23.90
CA THR A 529 -30.41 7.54 24.32
C THR A 529 -29.63 6.96 23.15
N ASN A 530 -30.28 6.71 22.01
CA ASN A 530 -29.61 6.18 20.82
C ASN A 530 -28.71 7.26 20.22
N ARG A 531 -29.19 8.51 20.13
CA ARG A 531 -28.36 9.66 19.72
C ARG A 531 -27.14 9.83 20.64
N LEU A 532 -27.33 9.75 21.96
CA LEU A 532 -26.25 9.91 22.93
C LEU A 532 -25.19 8.80 22.79
N ILE A 533 -25.60 7.55 22.55
CA ILE A 533 -24.68 6.43 22.31
C ILE A 533 -23.90 6.64 21.02
N PHE A 534 -24.59 6.98 19.92
CA PHE A 534 -23.96 7.32 18.64
C PHE A 534 -22.94 8.45 18.80
N CYS A 535 -23.35 9.56 19.43
CA CYS A 535 -22.49 10.70 19.76
C CYS A 535 -21.21 10.31 20.52
N ALA A 536 -21.33 9.40 21.47
CA ALA A 536 -20.21 8.95 22.26
C ALA A 536 -19.31 7.94 21.52
N ALA A 537 -19.87 7.09 20.67
CA ALA A 537 -19.13 6.10 19.89
C ALA A 537 -18.21 6.79 18.85
N GLU A 538 -18.77 7.72 18.07
CA GLU A 538 -18.06 8.61 17.13
C GLU A 538 -16.94 9.37 17.83
N TYR A 539 -17.27 10.03 18.97
CA TYR A 539 -16.27 10.77 19.73
C TYR A 539 -15.14 9.86 20.26
N CYS A 540 -15.45 8.61 20.62
CA CYS A 540 -14.41 7.66 21.01
C CYS A 540 -13.54 7.26 19.83
N LYS A 541 -14.13 6.82 18.71
CA LYS A 541 -13.44 6.19 17.57
C LYS A 541 -12.69 7.21 16.71
N ASP A 542 -13.33 8.30 16.29
CA ASP A 542 -12.71 9.35 15.45
C ASP A 542 -12.00 10.42 16.28
N GLY A 543 -12.47 10.65 17.50
CA GLY A 543 -11.92 11.67 18.40
C GLY A 543 -10.75 11.19 19.26
N LEU A 544 -11.10 10.52 20.36
CA LEU A 544 -10.20 10.27 21.49
C LEU A 544 -9.19 9.15 21.21
N LEU A 545 -9.51 8.23 20.31
CA LEU A 545 -8.64 7.13 19.92
C LEU A 545 -7.38 7.57 19.15
N PRO A 546 -7.44 8.41 18.08
CA PRO A 546 -6.23 8.90 17.43
C PRO A 546 -5.35 9.74 18.36
N MET A 547 -5.95 10.51 19.28
CA MET A 547 -5.19 11.21 20.34
C MET A 547 -4.41 10.23 21.22
N THR A 548 -5.05 9.12 21.62
CA THR A 548 -4.41 8.05 22.41
C THR A 548 -3.30 7.38 21.65
N GLU A 549 -3.50 7.15 20.36
CA GLU A 549 -2.53 6.51 19.50
C GLU A 549 -1.26 7.38 19.33
N VAL A 550 -1.43 8.68 19.07
CA VAL A 550 -0.32 9.62 18.84
C VAL A 550 0.38 10.03 20.14
N MET A 551 -0.39 10.46 21.15
CA MET A 551 0.14 11.11 22.36
C MET A 551 0.26 10.16 23.57
N GLY A 552 -0.19 8.92 23.43
CA GLY A 552 -0.25 7.97 24.55
C GLY A 552 -1.44 8.21 25.46
N ARG A 553 -1.37 7.67 26.69
CA ARG A 553 -2.48 7.81 27.66
C ARG A 553 -2.50 9.19 28.28
N GLY A 554 -3.69 9.76 28.39
CA GLY A 554 -3.92 11.03 29.06
C GLY A 554 -5.40 11.29 29.32
N LEU A 555 -5.73 12.57 29.54
CA LEU A 555 -7.11 13.03 29.82
C LEU A 555 -8.12 12.53 28.77
N TRP A 556 -7.73 12.50 27.50
CA TRP A 556 -8.56 12.01 26.39
C TRP A 556 -8.82 10.50 26.49
N THR A 557 -7.83 9.71 26.93
CA THR A 557 -8.01 8.27 27.15
C THR A 557 -8.93 8.00 28.33
N ASP A 558 -8.81 8.77 29.42
CA ASP A 558 -9.71 8.67 30.56
C ASP A 558 -11.15 9.01 30.15
N ARG A 559 -11.33 10.08 29.35
CA ARG A 559 -12.63 10.44 28.79
C ARG A 559 -13.19 9.34 27.89
N MET A 560 -12.37 8.71 27.06
CA MET A 560 -12.80 7.60 26.19
C MET A 560 -13.27 6.40 27.01
N ILE A 561 -12.53 6.03 28.06
CA ILE A 561 -12.92 4.94 28.98
C ILE A 561 -14.27 5.23 29.65
N GLU A 562 -14.47 6.46 30.13
CA GLU A 562 -15.75 6.87 30.73
C GLU A 562 -16.92 6.77 29.76
N LEU A 563 -16.73 7.19 28.51
CA LEU A 563 -17.75 7.10 27.48
C LEU A 563 -18.06 5.65 27.12
N VAL A 564 -17.05 4.81 26.89
CA VAL A 564 -17.25 3.38 26.59
C VAL A 564 -17.96 2.66 27.73
N ASP A 565 -17.54 2.88 28.98
CA ASP A 565 -18.20 2.30 30.14
C ASP A 565 -19.67 2.76 30.26
N ALA A 566 -19.93 4.04 30.00
CA ALA A 566 -21.29 4.58 29.97
C ALA A 566 -22.13 3.99 28.83
N ILE A 567 -21.58 3.79 27.63
CA ILE A 567 -22.27 3.16 26.50
C ILE A 567 -22.72 1.75 26.89
N PHE A 568 -21.80 0.92 27.39
CA PHE A 568 -22.12 -0.48 27.71
C PHE A 568 -23.00 -0.65 28.95
N ALA A 569 -22.95 0.28 29.90
CA ALA A 569 -23.90 0.32 31.02
C ALA A 569 -25.35 0.61 30.56
N ASN A 570 -25.51 1.20 29.38
CA ASN A 570 -26.79 1.65 28.84
C ASN A 570 -27.17 0.99 27.50
N ALA A 571 -26.49 -0.10 27.12
CA ALA A 571 -26.71 -0.84 25.89
C ALA A 571 -28.18 -1.35 25.79
N PRO A 572 -28.99 -0.88 24.81
CA PRO A 572 -30.44 -1.12 24.82
C PRO A 572 -30.86 -2.40 24.07
N TYR A 573 -30.00 -2.96 23.21
CA TYR A 573 -30.39 -4.06 22.34
C TYR A 573 -30.09 -5.41 22.97
N LYS A 574 -31.15 -6.19 23.26
CA LYS A 574 -31.02 -7.55 23.78
C LYS A 574 -30.76 -8.53 22.65
N THR A 575 -29.71 -9.34 22.78
CA THR A 575 -29.36 -10.43 21.86
C THR A 575 -29.07 -11.71 22.64
N GLU A 576 -28.92 -12.84 21.95
CA GLU A 576 -28.46 -14.10 22.56
C GLU A 576 -27.00 -14.01 23.08
N PHE A 577 -26.24 -13.03 22.61
CA PHE A 577 -24.83 -12.82 22.93
C PHE A 577 -24.62 -11.75 24.03
N GLY A 578 -25.71 -11.20 24.58
CA GLY A 578 -25.69 -10.14 25.58
C GLY A 578 -26.30 -8.83 25.07
N LEU A 579 -26.17 -7.77 25.87
CA LEU A 579 -26.63 -6.43 25.48
C LEU A 579 -25.65 -5.79 24.50
N LEU A 580 -26.16 -5.26 23.40
CA LEU A 580 -25.41 -4.52 22.39
C LEU A 580 -25.74 -3.01 22.41
N PRO A 581 -24.74 -2.15 22.13
CA PRO A 581 -24.93 -0.69 22.07
C PRO A 581 -25.87 -0.23 20.97
N ALA A 582 -25.85 -0.91 19.82
CA ALA A 582 -26.61 -0.52 18.64
C ALA A 582 -27.10 -1.74 17.85
N ASN A 583 -27.96 -1.48 16.86
CA ASN A 583 -28.42 -2.48 15.91
C ASN A 583 -27.95 -2.22 14.47
N ASP A 584 -26.95 -1.37 14.31
CA ASP A 584 -26.35 -0.98 13.04
C ASP A 584 -24.85 -1.28 12.98
N THR A 585 -24.32 -1.37 11.76
CA THR A 585 -22.90 -1.68 11.47
C THR A 585 -21.94 -0.59 11.89
N GLU A 586 -22.41 0.65 11.94
CA GLU A 586 -21.63 1.85 12.23
C GLU A 586 -21.20 1.82 13.70
N VAL A 587 -22.13 2.04 14.65
CA VAL A 587 -21.81 2.16 16.08
C VAL A 587 -21.15 0.89 16.63
N ASN A 588 -21.63 -0.28 16.21
CA ASN A 588 -21.02 -1.53 16.65
C ASN A 588 -19.61 -1.73 16.06
N GLY A 589 -19.39 -1.29 14.82
CA GLY A 589 -18.08 -1.33 14.18
C GLY A 589 -17.09 -0.36 14.81
N GLU A 590 -17.53 0.85 15.14
CA GLU A 590 -16.75 1.83 15.87
C GLU A 590 -16.28 1.29 17.23
N LEU A 591 -17.23 0.76 18.00
CA LEU A 591 -16.96 0.24 19.33
C LEU A 591 -16.06 -1.00 19.28
N LEU A 592 -16.16 -1.86 18.26
CA LEU A 592 -15.21 -2.96 18.11
C LEU A 592 -13.77 -2.46 17.94
N GLN A 593 -13.54 -1.41 17.16
CA GLN A 593 -12.20 -0.82 17.01
C GLN A 593 -11.70 -0.24 18.33
N VAL A 594 -12.55 0.53 19.03
CA VAL A 594 -12.21 1.14 20.33
C VAL A 594 -11.94 0.08 21.39
N LEU A 595 -12.81 -0.92 21.55
CA LEU A 595 -12.70 -1.99 22.56
C LEU A 595 -11.47 -2.87 22.32
N SER A 596 -11.17 -3.19 21.06
CA SER A 596 -10.00 -4.00 20.71
C SER A 596 -8.70 -3.30 21.11
N ARG A 597 -8.60 -2.00 20.87
CA ARG A 597 -7.44 -1.19 21.26
C ARG A 597 -7.40 -0.93 22.78
N LEU A 598 -8.56 -0.71 23.43
CA LEU A 598 -8.67 -0.60 24.88
C LEU A 598 -8.23 -1.89 25.59
N TYR A 599 -8.64 -3.05 25.09
CA TYR A 599 -8.17 -4.34 25.61
C TYR A 599 -6.66 -4.48 25.46
N CYS A 600 -6.12 -4.23 24.26
CA CYS A 600 -4.68 -4.32 24.03
C CYS A 600 -3.89 -3.41 24.99
N MET A 601 -4.32 -2.15 25.14
CA MET A 601 -3.60 -1.21 26.00
C MET A 601 -3.75 -1.58 27.48
N THR A 602 -4.97 -1.82 27.97
CA THR A 602 -5.25 -1.96 29.42
C THR A 602 -5.07 -3.37 29.95
N ARG A 603 -5.23 -4.39 29.10
CA ARG A 603 -5.40 -5.81 29.45
C ARG A 603 -6.61 -6.09 30.35
N ASP A 604 -7.56 -5.16 30.41
CA ASP A 604 -8.82 -5.39 31.13
C ASP A 604 -9.76 -6.25 30.27
N HIS A 605 -10.05 -7.45 30.76
CA HIS A 605 -10.86 -8.44 30.05
C HIS A 605 -12.30 -7.99 29.81
N LYS A 606 -12.83 -6.99 30.54
CA LYS A 606 -14.19 -6.48 30.29
C LYS A 606 -14.34 -5.95 28.86
N TYR A 607 -13.31 -5.30 28.31
CA TYR A 607 -13.37 -4.74 26.96
C TYR A 607 -13.35 -5.84 25.90
N LEU A 608 -12.55 -6.90 26.11
CA LEU A 608 -12.59 -8.06 25.23
C LEU A 608 -13.93 -8.79 25.30
N GLU A 609 -14.50 -8.93 26.50
CA GLU A 609 -15.84 -9.52 26.67
C GLU A 609 -16.90 -8.72 25.90
N TRP A 610 -16.93 -7.40 26.06
CA TRP A 610 -17.85 -6.52 25.32
C TRP A 610 -17.64 -6.58 23.81
N ALA A 611 -16.39 -6.58 23.34
CA ALA A 611 -16.09 -6.74 21.93
C ALA A 611 -16.59 -8.09 21.39
N ARG A 612 -16.48 -9.16 22.19
CA ARG A 612 -17.01 -10.48 21.83
C ARG A 612 -18.53 -10.52 21.73
N ARG A 613 -19.27 -9.75 22.54
CA ARG A 613 -20.75 -9.68 22.41
C ARG A 613 -21.13 -9.20 21.02
N ILE A 614 -20.50 -8.13 20.56
CA ILE A 614 -20.68 -7.61 19.20
C ILE A 614 -20.15 -8.62 18.17
N GLY A 615 -18.93 -9.10 18.34
CA GLY A 615 -18.29 -10.04 17.41
C GLY A 615 -19.08 -11.33 17.19
N ASP A 616 -19.62 -11.93 18.25
CA ASP A 616 -20.44 -13.13 18.18
C ASP A 616 -21.77 -12.85 17.47
N ALA A 617 -22.44 -11.73 17.78
CA ALA A 617 -23.66 -11.31 17.08
C ALA A 617 -23.44 -11.15 15.57
N TYR A 618 -22.35 -10.49 15.17
CA TYR A 618 -22.07 -10.32 13.75
C TYR A 618 -21.61 -11.60 13.07
N CYS A 619 -20.68 -12.35 13.66
CA CYS A 619 -20.10 -13.53 13.04
C CYS A 619 -21.08 -14.71 12.94
N PHE A 620 -22.01 -14.83 13.89
CA PHE A 620 -22.86 -16.01 14.01
C PHE A 620 -24.35 -15.75 13.76
N GLU A 621 -24.79 -14.48 13.67
CA GLU A 621 -26.16 -14.13 13.32
C GLU A 621 -26.23 -13.23 12.08
N VAL A 622 -25.64 -12.02 12.12
CA VAL A 622 -25.79 -11.01 11.06
C VAL A 622 -25.14 -11.44 9.73
N LEU A 623 -23.88 -11.87 9.75
CA LEU A 623 -23.16 -12.26 8.54
C LEU A 623 -23.81 -13.47 7.87
N PRO A 624 -24.12 -14.60 8.57
CA PRO A 624 -24.87 -15.68 7.95
C PRO A 624 -26.22 -15.26 7.36
N GLY A 625 -26.94 -14.35 8.05
CA GLY A 625 -28.22 -13.82 7.60
C GLY A 625 -28.17 -12.92 6.36
N GLY A 626 -27.02 -12.26 6.11
CA GLY A 626 -26.77 -11.38 4.97
C GLY A 626 -25.85 -11.96 3.90
N ASN A 627 -25.79 -13.30 3.75
CA ASN A 627 -24.90 -13.96 2.77
C ASN A 627 -23.41 -13.56 2.91
N PHE A 628 -22.98 -13.42 4.16
CA PHE A 628 -21.66 -12.98 4.61
C PHE A 628 -21.26 -11.56 4.14
N ILE A 629 -22.26 -10.71 3.88
CA ILE A 629 -22.14 -9.25 3.85
C ILE A 629 -23.08 -8.73 4.94
N PRO A 630 -22.66 -7.84 5.85
CA PRO A 630 -23.54 -7.39 6.93
C PRO A 630 -24.57 -6.41 6.36
N SER A 631 -25.84 -6.54 6.77
CA SER A 631 -26.82 -5.48 6.53
C SER A 631 -26.54 -4.27 7.42
N ALA A 632 -26.77 -3.06 6.91
CA ALA A 632 -26.56 -1.83 7.67
C ALA A 632 -27.30 -1.80 9.01
N ARG A 633 -28.53 -2.37 9.07
CA ARG A 633 -29.29 -2.53 10.32
C ARG A 633 -29.89 -3.92 10.46
N TRP A 634 -29.85 -4.48 11.66
CA TRP A 634 -30.34 -5.81 11.99
C TRP A 634 -31.40 -5.76 13.10
N ASP A 635 -32.43 -6.59 12.97
CA ASP A 635 -33.46 -6.80 13.97
C ASP A 635 -33.10 -8.05 14.77
N PHE A 636 -32.43 -7.86 15.91
CA PHE A 636 -31.99 -8.95 16.78
C PHE A 636 -33.14 -9.66 17.51
N GLU A 637 -34.33 -9.05 17.58
CA GLU A 637 -35.50 -9.70 18.17
C GLU A 637 -36.16 -10.67 17.19
N ASN A 638 -36.22 -10.28 15.91
CA ASN A 638 -36.84 -11.07 14.84
C ASN A 638 -35.82 -11.81 13.94
N HIS A 639 -34.53 -11.77 14.27
CA HIS A 639 -33.42 -12.42 13.56
C HIS A 639 -33.41 -12.17 12.05
N ARG A 640 -33.55 -10.90 11.64
CA ARG A 640 -33.62 -10.51 10.21
C ARG A 640 -33.02 -9.15 9.93
N ALA A 641 -32.58 -8.94 8.69
CA ALA A 641 -32.16 -7.62 8.23
C ALA A 641 -33.35 -6.65 8.24
N ILE A 642 -33.16 -5.44 8.77
CA ILE A 642 -34.12 -4.33 8.64
C ILE A 642 -33.98 -3.69 7.26
N THR A 643 -32.74 -3.61 6.77
CA THR A 643 -32.40 -3.03 5.47
C THR A 643 -31.50 -3.99 4.70
N ASP A 644 -31.86 -4.34 3.47
CA ASP A 644 -31.02 -5.15 2.59
C ASP A 644 -30.01 -4.26 1.82
N ARG A 645 -29.18 -3.55 2.57
CA ARG A 645 -28.21 -2.57 2.06
C ARG A 645 -26.95 -2.58 2.92
N PHE A 646 -25.79 -2.47 2.31
CA PHE A 646 -24.50 -2.28 2.96
C PHE A 646 -23.72 -1.19 2.25
N SER A 647 -23.31 -0.16 2.99
CA SER A 647 -22.52 0.96 2.48
C SER A 647 -21.05 0.71 2.73
N LEU A 648 -20.23 0.82 1.68
CA LEU A 648 -18.78 0.85 1.77
C LEU A 648 -18.23 2.29 1.83
N ASN A 649 -19.13 3.27 2.01
CA ASN A 649 -18.77 4.65 2.29
C ASN A 649 -18.46 4.87 3.77
N ASP A 650 -18.11 6.12 4.12
CA ASP A 650 -18.05 6.55 5.51
C ASP A 650 -19.36 6.26 6.25
N HIS A 651 -19.27 6.01 7.57
CA HIS A 651 -20.39 5.67 8.45
C HIS A 651 -21.14 4.37 8.06
N GLY A 652 -20.52 3.49 7.28
CA GLY A 652 -21.15 2.26 6.78
C GLY A 652 -20.33 0.98 6.93
N ASN A 653 -19.00 1.09 6.93
CA ASN A 653 -18.10 -0.04 6.75
C ASN A 653 -17.24 -0.37 7.98
N GLU A 654 -17.43 0.35 9.09
CA GLU A 654 -16.63 0.31 10.31
C GLU A 654 -16.60 -1.10 10.90
N ILE A 655 -17.67 -1.87 10.71
CA ILE A 655 -17.76 -3.26 11.15
C ILE A 655 -16.68 -4.16 10.52
N VAL A 656 -16.23 -3.87 9.30
CA VAL A 656 -15.18 -4.64 8.62
C VAL A 656 -13.85 -4.47 9.36
N GLY A 657 -13.47 -3.21 9.65
CA GLY A 657 -12.30 -2.90 10.46
C GLY A 657 -12.43 -3.44 11.89
N GLY A 658 -13.57 -3.20 12.53
CA GLY A 658 -13.83 -3.63 13.90
C GLY A 658 -13.73 -5.14 14.11
N LEU A 659 -14.31 -5.95 13.22
CA LEU A 659 -14.20 -7.40 13.31
C LEU A 659 -12.77 -7.91 13.10
N SER A 660 -12.02 -7.28 12.19
CA SER A 660 -10.61 -7.59 11.98
C SER A 660 -9.75 -7.24 13.20
N GLU A 661 -9.99 -6.10 13.83
CA GLU A 661 -9.28 -5.69 15.05
C GLU A 661 -9.63 -6.59 16.25
N LEU A 662 -10.89 -7.01 16.39
CA LEU A 662 -11.29 -7.99 17.39
C LEU A 662 -10.52 -9.29 17.21
N PHE A 663 -10.42 -9.81 15.97
CA PHE A 663 -9.68 -11.03 15.68
C PHE A 663 -8.21 -10.91 16.12
N ILE A 664 -7.56 -9.80 15.77
CA ILE A 664 -6.15 -9.55 16.14
C ILE A 664 -5.97 -9.41 17.66
N ALA A 665 -6.86 -8.68 18.34
CA ALA A 665 -6.85 -8.53 19.79
C ALA A 665 -7.07 -9.89 20.49
N ALA A 666 -7.98 -10.71 19.97
CA ALA A 666 -8.25 -12.05 20.48
C ALA A 666 -7.07 -13.02 20.25
N LEU A 667 -6.31 -12.91 19.15
CA LEU A 667 -5.10 -13.72 18.96
C LEU A 667 -4.08 -13.50 20.10
N ALA A 668 -3.99 -12.28 20.62
CA ALA A 668 -3.06 -11.93 21.69
C ALA A 668 -3.54 -12.37 23.08
N GLY A 669 -4.86 -12.50 23.29
CA GLY A 669 -5.47 -12.66 24.61
C GLY A 669 -6.25 -13.96 24.84
N ALA A 670 -6.84 -14.51 23.78
CA ALA A 670 -7.78 -15.62 23.81
C ALA A 670 -7.75 -16.38 22.46
N PRO A 671 -6.64 -17.08 22.12
CA PRO A 671 -6.42 -17.65 20.78
C PRO A 671 -7.46 -18.72 20.38
N ASN A 672 -7.98 -19.48 21.35
CA ASN A 672 -9.07 -20.44 21.09
C ASN A 672 -10.36 -19.74 20.65
N GLU A 673 -10.58 -18.52 21.12
CA GLU A 673 -11.75 -17.72 20.75
C GLU A 673 -11.55 -17.06 19.40
N ALA A 674 -10.34 -16.55 19.13
CA ALA A 674 -9.97 -16.04 17.81
C ALA A 674 -10.23 -17.07 16.70
N ALA A 675 -9.96 -18.36 16.96
CA ALA A 675 -10.19 -19.44 16.01
C ALA A 675 -11.68 -19.55 15.56
N ARG A 676 -12.64 -19.18 16.41
CA ARG A 676 -14.07 -19.20 16.08
C ARG A 676 -14.43 -18.15 15.02
N TYR A 677 -13.74 -17.02 15.01
CA TYR A 677 -14.01 -15.92 14.08
C TYR A 677 -13.36 -16.10 12.71
N ARG A 678 -12.35 -16.98 12.57
CA ARG A 678 -11.61 -17.15 11.32
C ARG A 678 -12.53 -17.45 10.14
N GLN A 679 -13.39 -18.46 10.25
CA GLN A 679 -14.23 -18.89 9.12
C GLN A 679 -15.28 -17.83 8.70
N PRO A 680 -16.05 -17.21 9.63
CA PRO A 680 -16.94 -16.10 9.28
C PRO A 680 -16.23 -14.93 8.59
N LEU A 681 -15.05 -14.53 9.09
CA LEU A 681 -14.30 -13.40 8.54
C LEU A 681 -13.64 -13.72 7.19
N GLU A 682 -13.17 -14.94 6.98
CA GLU A 682 -12.73 -15.41 5.65
C GLU A 682 -13.85 -15.31 4.62
N LYS A 683 -15.09 -15.70 5.00
CA LYS A 683 -16.25 -15.57 4.12
C LYS A 683 -16.59 -14.10 3.84
N LEU A 684 -16.61 -13.25 4.86
CA LEU A 684 -16.82 -11.80 4.69
C LEU A 684 -15.81 -11.21 3.72
N LYS A 685 -14.51 -11.39 3.99
CA LYS A 685 -13.42 -10.94 3.13
C LYS A 685 -13.59 -11.42 1.69
N ASN A 686 -13.84 -12.71 1.49
CA ASN A 686 -13.97 -13.28 0.15
C ASN A 686 -15.19 -12.73 -0.60
N ARG A 687 -16.31 -12.50 0.09
CA ARG A 687 -17.50 -11.86 -0.50
C ARG A 687 -17.23 -10.41 -0.89
N LEU A 688 -16.62 -9.62 -0.01
CA LEU A 688 -16.22 -8.24 -0.32
C LEU A 688 -15.30 -8.20 -1.54
N LEU A 689 -14.22 -8.97 -1.54
CA LEU A 689 -13.24 -8.97 -2.64
C LEU A 689 -13.80 -9.45 -3.98
N SER A 690 -14.81 -10.33 -3.98
CA SER A 690 -15.37 -10.90 -5.22
C SER A 690 -16.55 -10.14 -5.80
N SER A 691 -17.30 -9.39 -4.99
CA SER A 691 -18.59 -8.82 -5.42
C SER A 691 -18.76 -7.31 -5.20
N THR A 692 -17.82 -6.66 -4.53
CA THR A 692 -17.97 -5.25 -4.13
C THR A 692 -16.91 -4.31 -4.71
N ARG A 693 -16.18 -4.75 -5.75
CA ARG A 693 -15.13 -3.96 -6.40
C ARG A 693 -15.47 -3.63 -7.85
N ASN A 694 -15.10 -2.43 -8.27
CA ASN A 694 -15.18 -1.99 -9.66
C ASN A 694 -13.99 -2.53 -10.49
N SER A 695 -13.95 -2.20 -11.78
CA SER A 695 -12.90 -2.65 -12.71
C SER A 695 -11.50 -2.11 -12.41
N ASP A 696 -11.40 -1.04 -11.61
CA ASP A 696 -10.12 -0.45 -11.20
C ASP A 696 -9.63 -1.05 -9.85
N GLY A 697 -10.38 -1.98 -9.26
CA GLY A 697 -10.01 -2.65 -8.01
C GLY A 697 -10.42 -1.91 -6.74
N LEU A 698 -11.11 -0.76 -6.86
CA LEU A 698 -11.66 0.01 -5.72
C LEU A 698 -13.10 -0.44 -5.39
N TRP A 699 -13.57 -0.12 -4.18
CA TRP A 699 -14.94 -0.44 -3.77
C TRP A 699 -15.99 0.27 -4.63
N VAL A 700 -17.17 -0.35 -4.70
CA VAL A 700 -18.43 0.29 -5.09
C VAL A 700 -19.13 0.79 -3.83
N GLN A 701 -19.95 1.83 -3.94
CA GLN A 701 -20.45 2.55 -2.77
C GLN A 701 -21.48 1.75 -1.97
N VAL A 702 -22.44 1.08 -2.64
CA VAL A 702 -23.52 0.36 -1.96
C VAL A 702 -23.79 -0.97 -2.63
N VAL A 703 -23.93 -2.02 -1.81
CA VAL A 703 -24.32 -3.36 -2.27
C VAL A 703 -25.52 -3.88 -1.49
N CYS A 704 -26.23 -4.83 -2.10
CA CYS A 704 -27.32 -5.60 -1.50
C CYS A 704 -26.73 -6.85 -0.83
N PRO A 705 -26.77 -6.98 0.52
CA PRO A 705 -26.24 -8.14 1.22
C PRO A 705 -26.80 -9.47 0.73
N SER A 706 -28.13 -9.60 0.60
CA SER A 706 -28.76 -10.88 0.29
C SER A 706 -28.37 -11.41 -1.10
N THR A 707 -28.35 -10.53 -2.11
CA THR A 707 -28.08 -10.91 -3.51
C THR A 707 -26.62 -10.73 -3.93
N GLY A 708 -25.88 -9.84 -3.28
CA GLY A 708 -24.58 -9.35 -3.73
C GLY A 708 -24.66 -8.36 -4.90
N GLU A 709 -25.86 -7.90 -5.27
CA GLU A 709 -26.05 -6.91 -6.34
C GLU A 709 -25.48 -5.56 -5.94
N VAL A 710 -24.81 -4.88 -6.87
CA VAL A 710 -24.33 -3.51 -6.66
C VAL A 710 -25.50 -2.55 -6.85
N LEU A 711 -25.87 -1.86 -5.77
CA LEU A 711 -26.95 -0.87 -5.75
C LEU A 711 -26.45 0.53 -6.15
N ASP A 712 -25.18 0.83 -5.90
CA ASP A 712 -24.51 2.07 -6.30
C ASP A 712 -23.07 1.78 -6.75
N GLN A 713 -22.77 2.16 -7.99
CA GLN A 713 -21.50 1.93 -8.69
C GLN A 713 -20.45 3.01 -8.41
N ALA A 714 -20.80 4.10 -7.73
CA ALA A 714 -19.84 5.13 -7.36
C ALA A 714 -18.70 4.54 -6.51
N THR A 715 -17.52 5.14 -6.60
CA THR A 715 -16.41 4.77 -5.71
C THR A 715 -16.47 5.68 -4.49
N PRO A 716 -16.56 5.13 -3.27
CA PRO A 716 -16.49 5.95 -2.07
C PRO A 716 -15.10 6.60 -1.96
N ASP A 717 -15.07 7.83 -1.47
CA ASP A 717 -13.83 8.53 -1.08
C ASP A 717 -13.08 7.79 0.02
N THR A 718 -13.80 7.09 0.90
CA THR A 718 -13.28 6.19 1.94
C THR A 718 -12.86 4.80 1.45
N TRP A 719 -12.52 4.64 0.16
CA TRP A 719 -12.19 3.33 -0.42
C TRP A 719 -11.08 2.57 0.33
N GLY A 720 -10.17 3.27 1.02
CA GLY A 720 -9.10 2.67 1.82
C GLY A 720 -9.56 2.09 3.16
N TYR A 721 -10.76 2.43 3.64
CA TYR A 721 -11.19 2.17 5.02
C TYR A 721 -11.49 0.68 5.24
N ALA A 722 -12.50 0.15 4.54
CA ALA A 722 -12.80 -1.28 4.57
C ALA A 722 -11.63 -2.15 4.08
N LEU A 723 -10.83 -1.61 3.15
CA LEU A 723 -9.66 -2.29 2.61
C LEU A 723 -8.55 -2.46 3.64
N SER A 724 -8.39 -1.50 4.55
CA SER A 724 -7.51 -1.62 5.70
C SER A 724 -7.95 -2.76 6.63
N GLY A 725 -9.25 -2.88 6.92
CA GLY A 725 -9.81 -4.00 7.68
C GLY A 725 -9.58 -5.35 7.02
N VAL A 726 -9.81 -5.45 5.70
CA VAL A 726 -9.53 -6.66 4.90
C VAL A 726 -8.04 -7.02 4.93
N ALA A 727 -7.16 -6.04 4.78
CA ALA A 727 -5.72 -6.22 4.81
C ALA A 727 -5.20 -6.65 6.18
N ALA A 728 -5.71 -6.04 7.26
CA ALA A 728 -5.37 -6.39 8.64
C ALA A 728 -5.70 -7.86 8.95
N PHE A 729 -6.92 -8.30 8.63
CA PHE A 729 -7.32 -9.69 8.82
C PHE A 729 -6.51 -10.65 7.93
N GLY A 730 -6.39 -10.36 6.64
CA GLY A 730 -5.62 -11.19 5.70
C GLY A 730 -4.16 -11.39 6.13
N ASN A 731 -3.50 -10.32 6.57
CA ASN A 731 -2.14 -10.39 7.12
C ASN A 731 -2.07 -11.26 8.39
N ALA A 732 -3.04 -11.11 9.30
CA ALA A 732 -3.07 -11.88 10.55
C ALA A 732 -3.23 -13.40 10.31
N ILE A 733 -3.83 -13.81 9.18
CA ILE A 733 -4.01 -15.21 8.82
C ILE A 733 -3.03 -15.74 7.76
N GLY A 734 -2.13 -14.90 7.25
CA GLY A 734 -1.16 -15.26 6.20
C GLY A 734 -1.78 -15.42 4.81
N ASP A 735 -2.87 -14.71 4.51
CA ASP A 735 -3.58 -14.79 3.23
C ASP A 735 -3.09 -13.73 2.24
N ALA A 736 -2.47 -14.20 1.16
CA ALA A 736 -1.92 -13.37 0.09
C ALA A 736 -2.98 -12.61 -0.75
N SER A 737 -4.27 -13.00 -0.68
CA SER A 737 -5.32 -12.35 -1.47
C SER A 737 -5.60 -10.92 -1.02
N ALA A 738 -5.44 -10.62 0.27
CA ALA A 738 -5.72 -9.28 0.80
C ALA A 738 -4.63 -8.27 0.41
N PRO A 739 -3.32 -8.55 0.57
CA PRO A 739 -2.26 -7.70 0.03
C PRO A 739 -2.36 -7.47 -1.48
N LEU A 740 -2.78 -8.49 -2.25
CA LEU A 740 -2.97 -8.36 -3.69
C LEU A 740 -4.09 -7.36 -4.01
N ALA A 741 -5.24 -7.48 -3.33
CA ALA A 741 -6.36 -6.57 -3.50
C ALA A 741 -6.00 -5.11 -3.14
N VAL A 742 -5.18 -4.91 -2.11
CA VAL A 742 -4.66 -3.58 -1.75
C VAL A 742 -3.85 -2.99 -2.90
N ARG A 743 -2.90 -3.74 -3.45
CA ARG A 743 -2.05 -3.29 -4.57
C ARG A 743 -2.86 -3.05 -5.83
N GLU A 744 -3.88 -3.86 -6.10
CA GLU A 744 -4.82 -3.64 -7.20
C GLU A 744 -5.54 -2.29 -7.06
N ALA A 745 -6.11 -1.98 -5.89
CA ALA A 745 -6.76 -0.71 -5.63
C ALA A 745 -5.80 0.49 -5.77
N LEU A 746 -4.60 0.40 -5.19
CA LEU A 746 -3.56 1.44 -5.31
C LEU A 746 -3.11 1.66 -6.76
N ARG A 747 -3.02 0.59 -7.57
CA ARG A 747 -2.77 0.71 -9.03
C ARG A 747 -3.94 1.35 -9.76
N GLY A 748 -5.17 1.07 -9.32
CA GLY A 748 -6.40 1.67 -9.84
C GLY A 748 -6.41 3.20 -9.77
N LEU A 749 -5.76 3.78 -8.76
CA LEU A 749 -5.65 5.23 -8.59
C LEU A 749 -4.94 5.96 -9.74
N LYS A 750 -4.16 5.26 -10.57
CA LYS A 750 -3.51 5.86 -11.75
C LYS A 750 -4.51 6.40 -12.78
N GLN A 751 -5.74 5.91 -12.74
CA GLN A 751 -6.81 6.38 -13.62
C GLN A 751 -7.16 7.81 -13.22
N GLY A 752 -6.96 8.77 -14.13
CA GLY A 752 -7.08 10.21 -13.83
C GLY A 752 -8.42 10.67 -13.22
N ARG A 753 -9.46 9.82 -13.24
CA ARG A 753 -10.74 10.06 -12.56
C ARG A 753 -10.62 10.18 -11.03
N TYR A 754 -9.57 9.64 -10.43
CA TYR A 754 -9.33 9.69 -8.98
C TYR A 754 -8.47 10.87 -8.53
N LEU A 755 -8.18 11.82 -9.43
CA LEU A 755 -7.48 13.07 -9.10
C LEU A 755 -8.43 14.14 -8.53
N HIS A 756 -9.74 13.91 -8.66
CA HIS A 756 -10.77 14.85 -8.27
C HIS A 756 -11.76 14.20 -7.32
N TRP A 757 -11.86 14.76 -6.12
CA TRP A 757 -12.82 14.40 -5.08
C TRP A 757 -13.66 15.63 -4.71
N ASP A 758 -14.85 15.41 -4.17
CA ASP A 758 -15.77 16.50 -3.82
C ASP A 758 -15.40 17.11 -2.46
N GLY A 759 -15.40 18.44 -2.32
CA GLY A 759 -15.05 19.07 -1.04
C GLY A 759 -13.60 18.83 -0.58
N ALA A 760 -13.23 19.26 0.62
CA ALA A 760 -11.90 19.04 1.20
C ALA A 760 -11.79 17.70 1.95
N ASP A 761 -12.91 17.29 2.54
CA ASP A 761 -13.05 16.08 3.35
C ASP A 761 -12.92 14.80 2.50
N SER A 762 -13.57 14.71 1.34
CA SER A 762 -13.38 13.53 0.47
C SER A 762 -11.94 13.38 -0.05
N TYR A 763 -11.20 14.48 -0.20
CA TYR A 763 -9.76 14.39 -0.46
C TYR A 763 -9.01 13.85 0.75
N ALA A 764 -9.36 14.32 1.96
CA ALA A 764 -8.80 13.83 3.21
C ALA A 764 -8.96 12.30 3.32
N ASP A 765 -10.19 11.81 3.22
CA ASP A 765 -10.50 10.38 3.33
C ASP A 765 -9.72 9.50 2.33
N SER A 766 -9.68 9.93 1.07
CA SER A 766 -8.95 9.20 0.04
C SER A 766 -7.45 9.22 0.24
N ILE A 767 -6.88 10.36 0.65
CA ILE A 767 -5.44 10.47 0.92
C ILE A 767 -5.07 9.61 2.12
N GLU A 768 -5.86 9.66 3.19
CA GLU A 768 -5.61 8.90 4.41
C GLU A 768 -5.72 7.40 4.16
N GLY A 769 -6.77 6.97 3.45
CA GLY A 769 -6.93 5.59 3.00
C GLY A 769 -5.73 5.10 2.17
N ALA A 770 -5.17 5.95 1.31
CA ALA A 770 -3.95 5.62 0.59
C ALA A 770 -2.72 5.54 1.52
N LEU A 771 -2.52 6.50 2.42
CA LEU A 771 -1.33 6.58 3.28
C LEU A 771 -1.21 5.38 4.21
N VAL A 772 -2.30 4.99 4.89
CA VAL A 772 -2.29 3.84 5.83
C VAL A 772 -1.98 2.51 5.12
N LEU A 773 -2.39 2.39 3.85
CA LEU A 773 -2.10 1.23 3.02
C LEU A 773 -0.69 1.28 2.42
N LEU A 774 -0.26 2.41 1.88
CA LEU A 774 1.06 2.59 1.24
C LEU A 774 2.23 2.39 2.22
N ASP A 775 2.02 2.70 3.50
CA ASP A 775 2.98 2.42 4.58
C ASP A 775 3.43 0.94 4.62
N ARG A 776 2.51 0.01 4.31
CA ARG A 776 2.75 -1.44 4.41
C ARG A 776 2.73 -2.17 3.07
N PHE A 777 2.09 -1.58 2.07
CA PHE A 777 1.88 -2.14 0.74
C PHE A 777 2.33 -1.15 -0.34
N SER A 778 3.59 -0.73 -0.25
CA SER A 778 4.18 0.24 -1.17
C SER A 778 3.91 -0.13 -2.63
N GLU A 779 3.32 0.81 -3.36
CA GLU A 779 2.92 0.68 -4.75
C GLU A 779 3.14 2.03 -5.46
N GLU A 780 3.98 2.04 -6.50
CA GLU A 780 4.45 3.26 -7.18
C GLU A 780 3.29 4.13 -7.70
N ALA A 781 2.26 3.49 -8.26
CA ALA A 781 1.07 4.18 -8.75
C ALA A 781 0.34 4.97 -7.65
N GLY A 782 0.30 4.45 -6.43
CA GLY A 782 -0.30 5.13 -5.28
C GLY A 782 0.53 6.33 -4.83
N TRP A 783 1.85 6.21 -4.79
CA TRP A 783 2.75 7.34 -4.49
C TRP A 783 2.66 8.45 -5.54
N ALA A 784 2.70 8.08 -6.83
CA ALA A 784 2.57 9.03 -7.94
C ALA A 784 1.19 9.71 -7.97
N TRP A 785 0.14 9.03 -7.50
CA TRP A 785 -1.17 9.62 -7.30
C TRP A 785 -1.16 10.64 -6.16
N LEU A 786 -0.56 10.29 -5.00
CA LEU A 786 -0.46 11.17 -3.84
C LEU A 786 0.25 12.49 -4.19
N GLU A 787 1.36 12.43 -4.93
CA GLU A 787 2.10 13.63 -5.37
C GLU A 787 1.27 14.60 -6.21
N LYS A 788 0.32 14.09 -7.00
CA LYS A 788 -0.57 14.92 -7.83
C LYS A 788 -1.73 15.48 -7.04
N VAL A 789 -2.25 14.71 -6.09
CA VAL A 789 -3.45 15.04 -5.33
C VAL A 789 -3.17 16.01 -4.19
N VAL A 790 -2.03 15.87 -3.50
CA VAL A 790 -1.66 16.71 -2.36
C VAL A 790 -1.67 18.21 -2.68
N PRO A 791 -1.11 18.71 -3.81
CA PRO A 791 -1.20 20.12 -4.14
C PRO A 791 -2.63 20.64 -4.34
N ILE A 792 -3.52 19.82 -4.90
CA ILE A 792 -4.94 20.17 -5.12
C ILE A 792 -5.65 20.24 -3.77
N PHE A 793 -5.45 19.23 -2.92
CA PHE A 793 -5.94 19.19 -1.56
C PHE A 793 -5.50 20.44 -0.78
N LEU A 794 -4.19 20.73 -0.73
CA LEU A 794 -3.66 21.88 -0.02
C LEU A 794 -4.23 23.22 -0.53
N GLY A 795 -4.53 23.33 -1.83
CA GLY A 795 -5.09 24.52 -2.44
C GLY A 795 -6.52 24.88 -2.02
N LYS A 796 -7.21 24.03 -1.25
CA LYS A 796 -8.58 24.30 -0.76
C LYS A 796 -8.62 25.24 0.44
N GLN A 797 -7.53 25.40 1.18
CA GLN A 797 -7.49 26.27 2.34
C GLN A 797 -7.55 27.75 1.94
N ARG A 798 -8.39 28.51 2.64
CA ARG A 798 -8.54 29.96 2.47
C ARG A 798 -7.41 30.71 3.18
N GLU A 799 -7.23 31.98 2.85
CA GLU A 799 -6.20 32.84 3.46
C GLU A 799 -6.36 33.02 4.99
N ASP A 800 -7.58 32.90 5.52
CA ASP A 800 -7.85 33.01 6.95
C ASP A 800 -7.58 31.73 7.75
N GLY A 801 -7.15 30.65 7.07
CA GLY A 801 -6.82 29.35 7.64
C GLY A 801 -7.99 28.35 7.68
N VAL A 802 -9.22 28.84 7.53
CA VAL A 802 -10.42 28.00 7.36
C VAL A 802 -10.39 27.33 5.99
N VAL A 803 -10.97 26.14 5.85
CA VAL A 803 -11.09 25.45 4.55
C VAL A 803 -12.50 25.65 4.00
N GLU A 804 -13.49 24.97 4.57
CA GLU A 804 -14.88 25.01 4.14
C GLU A 804 -15.81 25.58 5.24
N GLY A 805 -15.33 25.74 6.47
CA GLY A 805 -16.07 26.39 7.55
C GLY A 805 -17.05 25.46 8.27
N TRP A 806 -16.80 24.15 8.21
CA TRP A 806 -17.47 23.14 9.01
C TRP A 806 -16.43 22.17 9.61
N TYR A 807 -16.85 21.30 10.53
CA TYR A 807 -15.97 20.45 11.33
C TYR A 807 -15.03 19.53 10.54
N GLY A 808 -15.34 19.17 9.28
CA GLY A 808 -14.45 18.44 8.37
C GLY A 808 -13.15 19.17 8.03
N ASP A 809 -13.04 20.47 8.32
CA ASP A 809 -11.76 21.19 8.30
C ASP A 809 -10.71 20.54 9.24
N GLY A 810 -11.14 19.81 10.28
CA GLY A 810 -10.23 19.07 11.14
C GLY A 810 -9.68 17.80 10.49
N ASN A 811 -10.47 17.07 9.69
CA ASN A 811 -9.98 15.97 8.85
C ASN A 811 -8.94 16.48 7.85
N TYR A 812 -9.16 17.66 7.25
CA TYR A 812 -8.13 18.34 6.45
C TYR A 812 -6.84 18.57 7.25
N ALA A 813 -6.93 19.05 8.49
CA ALA A 813 -5.74 19.27 9.34
C ALA A 813 -5.02 17.94 9.65
N ARG A 814 -5.77 16.88 9.96
CA ARG A 814 -5.25 15.51 10.15
C ARG A 814 -4.49 15.04 8.92
N THR A 815 -5.11 15.05 7.74
CA THR A 815 -4.48 14.60 6.50
C THR A 815 -3.24 15.41 6.17
N ALA A 816 -3.30 16.73 6.31
CA ALA A 816 -2.15 17.60 6.08
C ALA A 816 -0.98 17.21 7.00
N LEU A 817 -1.23 16.96 8.29
CA LEU A 817 -0.20 16.45 9.20
C LEU A 817 0.33 15.09 8.76
N MET A 818 -0.52 14.13 8.40
CA MET A 818 -0.10 12.79 7.98
C MET A 818 0.81 12.84 6.75
N VAL A 819 0.47 13.64 5.74
CA VAL A 819 1.31 13.86 4.54
C VAL A 819 2.62 14.53 4.92
N GLY A 820 2.60 15.55 5.79
CA GLY A 820 3.82 16.19 6.27
C GLY A 820 4.74 15.22 7.02
N LEU A 821 4.16 14.36 7.86
CA LEU A 821 4.89 13.32 8.58
C LEU A 821 5.50 12.27 7.64
N TYR A 822 4.85 11.95 6.52
CA TYR A 822 5.45 11.11 5.49
C TYR A 822 6.72 11.74 4.91
N TYR A 823 6.67 13.00 4.49
CA TYR A 823 7.83 13.67 3.89
C TYR A 823 8.98 13.95 4.88
N THR A 824 8.71 13.87 6.17
CA THR A 824 9.69 13.98 7.26
C THR A 824 10.05 12.63 7.89
N GLN A 825 9.45 11.54 7.41
CA GLN A 825 9.59 10.20 7.98
C GLN A 825 9.28 10.16 9.49
N GLY A 826 8.33 10.97 9.95
CA GLY A 826 7.92 11.07 11.35
C GLY A 826 8.82 11.96 12.22
N VAL A 827 9.92 12.49 11.68
CA VAL A 827 10.82 13.38 12.42
C VAL A 827 10.22 14.78 12.52
N ARG A 828 10.19 15.35 13.72
CA ARG A 828 9.63 16.68 13.98
C ARG A 828 10.63 17.63 14.62
N CYS A 829 10.35 18.93 14.51
CA CYS A 829 11.15 19.98 15.13
C CYS A 829 10.41 20.68 16.26
N GLN A 830 11.13 21.04 17.31
CA GLN A 830 10.61 21.87 18.41
C GLN A 830 11.61 22.97 18.81
N PRO A 831 11.23 24.27 18.73
CA PRO A 831 9.97 24.76 18.18
C PRO A 831 9.91 24.57 16.64
N TRP A 832 8.72 24.32 16.11
CA TRP A 832 8.49 24.36 14.66
C TRP A 832 8.32 25.81 14.19
N HIS A 833 8.67 26.12 12.95
CA HIS A 833 8.50 27.46 12.37
C HIS A 833 8.15 27.38 10.87
N PRO A 834 7.29 28.27 10.33
CA PRO A 834 6.91 28.27 8.91
C PRO A 834 8.03 28.49 7.92
N LYS A 835 9.21 28.96 8.38
CA LYS A 835 10.42 29.16 7.56
C LYS A 835 11.42 28.02 7.67
N LEU A 836 11.08 26.95 8.40
CA LEU A 836 11.89 25.75 8.51
C LEU A 836 11.46 24.74 7.44
N CYS A 837 12.43 24.26 6.68
CA CYS A 837 12.31 23.17 5.73
C CYS A 837 12.99 21.95 6.36
N LEU A 838 12.23 20.88 6.60
CA LEU A 838 12.75 19.60 7.08
C LEU A 838 12.23 18.52 6.15
N GLY A 839 13.12 17.84 5.44
CA GLY A 839 12.76 16.70 4.61
C GLY A 839 13.62 15.50 4.96
N ALA A 840 13.02 14.31 4.88
CA ALA A 840 13.71 13.08 5.21
C ALA A 840 13.32 11.93 4.30
N ARG A 841 14.23 10.95 4.20
CA ARG A 841 13.97 9.67 3.55
C ARG A 841 14.63 8.56 4.35
N GLN A 842 13.98 7.39 4.38
CA GLN A 842 14.61 6.20 4.91
C GLN A 842 15.80 5.79 4.05
N THR A 843 16.79 5.17 4.70
CA THR A 843 17.96 4.56 4.09
C THR A 843 17.99 3.09 4.52
N GLU A 844 18.90 2.29 3.96
CA GLU A 844 18.97 0.85 4.27
C GLU A 844 19.18 0.52 5.75
N SER A 845 19.76 1.45 6.52
CA SER A 845 20.09 1.26 7.94
C SER A 845 19.51 2.33 8.87
N GLY A 846 18.74 3.29 8.37
CA GLY A 846 18.18 4.35 9.20
C GLY A 846 17.47 5.45 8.41
N VAL A 847 17.73 6.72 8.71
CA VAL A 847 17.09 7.87 8.06
C VAL A 847 18.11 8.96 7.74
N ARG A 848 17.95 9.58 6.58
CA ARG A 848 18.70 10.78 6.19
C ARG A 848 17.75 11.97 6.17
N ILE A 849 18.19 13.08 6.74
CA ILE A 849 17.40 14.28 6.98
C ILE A 849 18.18 15.49 6.47
N VAL A 850 17.47 16.41 5.84
CA VAL A 850 17.96 17.75 5.51
C VAL A 850 17.12 18.77 6.26
N LEU A 851 17.80 19.74 6.88
CA LEU A 851 17.20 20.91 7.49
C LEU A 851 17.77 22.18 6.87
N GLN A 852 16.90 23.12 6.56
CA GLN A 852 17.26 24.47 6.17
C GLN A 852 16.25 25.45 6.75
N SER A 853 16.69 26.65 7.15
CA SER A 853 15.77 27.72 7.53
C SER A 853 16.12 29.03 6.86
N ALA A 854 15.10 29.81 6.48
CA ALA A 854 15.31 31.16 5.96
C ALA A 854 15.67 32.19 7.06
N GLU A 855 15.55 31.80 8.33
CA GLU A 855 15.91 32.62 9.49
C GLU A 855 16.83 31.83 10.42
N GLU A 856 17.39 32.53 11.41
CA GLU A 856 18.10 31.85 12.49
C GLU A 856 17.12 30.99 13.28
N TRP A 857 17.48 29.73 13.49
CA TRP A 857 16.64 28.78 14.23
C TRP A 857 17.50 27.98 15.20
N SER A 858 16.98 27.76 16.41
CA SER A 858 17.58 26.85 17.39
C SER A 858 16.50 26.00 18.03
N GLY A 859 16.71 24.69 18.06
CA GLY A 859 15.71 23.76 18.56
C GLY A 859 16.16 22.31 18.55
N ARG A 860 15.22 21.40 18.69
CA ARG A 860 15.43 19.95 18.75
C ARG A 860 14.75 19.25 17.59
N LEU A 861 15.44 18.26 17.03
CA LEU A 861 14.88 17.22 16.18
C LEU A 861 14.43 16.05 17.05
N LEU A 862 13.14 15.72 17.05
CA LEU A 862 12.57 14.61 17.81
C LEU A 862 12.18 13.49 16.86
N PHE A 863 12.57 12.27 17.21
CA PHE A 863 12.29 11.06 16.44
C PHE A 863 11.08 10.33 16.98
N ASP A 864 10.30 9.73 16.10
CA ASP A 864 9.11 8.97 16.46
C ASP A 864 9.48 7.63 17.12
N LEU A 865 8.50 7.03 17.79
CA LEU A 865 8.62 5.76 18.47
C LEU A 865 7.63 4.75 17.91
N PRO A 866 7.81 3.44 18.16
CA PRO A 866 6.82 2.42 17.79
C PRO A 866 5.57 2.51 18.69
N ARG A 867 4.71 3.51 18.43
CA ARG A 867 3.51 3.86 19.20
C ARG A 867 2.51 2.72 19.29
N HIS A 868 2.32 1.92 18.24
CA HIS A 868 1.48 0.72 18.23
C HIS A 868 1.85 -0.20 19.39
N ARG A 869 3.16 -0.34 19.67
CA ARG A 869 3.69 -1.16 20.74
C ARG A 869 3.68 -0.43 22.08
N LEU A 870 4.08 0.83 22.11
CA LEU A 870 4.33 1.56 23.36
C LEU A 870 3.07 2.22 23.94
N ASN A 871 2.21 2.80 23.10
CA ASN A 871 1.00 3.49 23.52
C ASN A 871 -0.18 2.52 23.62
N LEU A 872 -0.31 1.62 22.63
CA LEU A 872 -1.48 0.75 22.47
C LEU A 872 -1.23 -0.72 22.86
N ASN A 873 0.02 -1.16 23.02
CA ASN A 873 0.37 -2.56 23.27
C ASN A 873 -0.24 -3.54 22.23
N LEU A 874 -0.35 -3.12 20.97
CA LEU A 874 -0.84 -3.97 19.89
C LEU A 874 0.12 -5.14 19.66
N PRO A 875 -0.40 -6.34 19.34
CA PRO A 875 0.43 -7.53 19.13
C PRO A 875 1.25 -7.48 17.84
N MET A 876 0.81 -6.68 16.87
CA MET A 876 1.47 -6.47 15.58
C MET A 876 1.07 -5.09 15.02
N SER A 877 1.84 -4.59 14.06
CA SER A 877 1.50 -3.40 13.29
C SER A 877 0.65 -3.79 12.07
N TYR A 878 -0.49 -3.16 11.88
CA TYR A 878 -1.45 -3.43 10.80
C TYR A 878 -2.14 -2.13 10.37
N PRO A 879 -2.56 -2.00 9.09
CA PRO A 879 -3.29 -0.81 8.63
C PRO A 879 -4.63 -0.73 9.35
N ARG A 880 -4.98 0.46 9.85
CA ARG A 880 -6.20 0.66 10.62
C ARG A 880 -6.69 2.11 10.51
N LEU A 881 -7.98 2.32 10.72
CA LEU A 881 -8.56 3.65 10.74
C LEU A 881 -8.03 4.47 11.92
N ASN A 882 -7.93 5.79 11.71
CA ASN A 882 -7.41 6.74 12.68
C ASN A 882 -5.96 6.49 13.11
N GLU A 883 -5.20 5.76 12.30
CA GLU A 883 -3.76 5.60 12.48
C GLU A 883 -2.99 6.80 11.92
N PHE A 884 -1.99 7.24 12.68
CA PHE A 884 -0.88 8.00 12.16
C PHE A 884 0.27 7.03 11.84
N PRO A 885 0.60 6.79 10.56
CA PRO A 885 1.63 5.83 10.18
C PRO A 885 2.97 6.09 10.87
N GLU A 886 3.64 5.01 11.24
CA GLU A 886 4.97 5.03 11.85
C GLU A 886 6.03 4.86 10.77
N TRP A 887 6.44 5.96 10.14
CA TRP A 887 7.39 5.92 9.02
C TRP A 887 8.77 5.44 9.46
N PHE A 888 9.51 6.26 10.21
CA PHE A 888 10.79 5.88 10.81
C PHE A 888 10.72 6.05 12.33
N ALA A 889 10.52 4.92 13.02
CA ALA A 889 10.44 4.86 14.47
C ALA A 889 11.73 4.30 15.09
N VAL A 890 12.24 4.96 16.13
CA VAL A 890 13.42 4.48 16.87
C VAL A 890 13.02 3.58 18.03
N ASP A 891 13.76 2.50 18.25
CA ASP A 891 13.60 1.66 19.43
C ASP A 891 14.33 2.31 20.61
N ARG A 892 13.61 2.61 21.70
CA ARG A 892 14.14 3.31 22.88
C ARG A 892 15.44 2.70 23.42
N GLN A 893 15.59 1.38 23.34
CA GLN A 893 16.74 0.65 23.89
C GLN A 893 17.86 0.43 22.87
N ALA A 894 17.57 0.55 21.57
CA ALA A 894 18.59 0.42 20.55
C ALA A 894 19.55 1.62 20.53
N VAL A 895 20.78 1.37 20.09
CA VAL A 895 21.79 2.40 19.87
C VAL A 895 21.84 2.74 18.39
N TYR A 896 21.99 4.03 18.11
CA TYR A 896 22.07 4.60 16.79
C TYR A 896 23.34 5.44 16.68
N GLU A 897 23.87 5.51 15.48
CA GLU A 897 24.92 6.46 15.10
C GLU A 897 24.28 7.69 14.45
N VAL A 898 24.59 8.86 14.98
CA VAL A 898 24.09 10.16 14.53
C VAL A 898 25.27 10.95 13.96
N ARG A 899 25.20 11.33 12.70
CA ARG A 899 26.17 12.21 12.04
C ARG A 899 25.50 13.51 11.64
N ILE A 900 26.11 14.65 11.98
CA ILE A 900 25.56 15.98 11.72
C ILE A 900 26.57 16.77 10.89
N GLY A 901 26.24 17.02 9.63
CA GLY A 901 27.13 17.63 8.65
C GLY A 901 28.43 16.82 8.51
N SER A 902 29.57 17.51 8.60
CA SER A 902 30.91 16.91 8.55
C SER A 902 31.46 16.47 9.91
N LYS A 903 30.66 16.55 10.99
CA LYS A 903 31.12 16.15 12.34
C LYS A 903 31.28 14.63 12.44
N SER A 904 32.16 14.20 13.34
CA SER A 904 32.32 12.78 13.67
C SER A 904 30.99 12.20 14.19
N PRO A 905 30.68 10.93 13.87
CA PRO A 905 29.45 10.31 14.33
C PRO A 905 29.41 10.15 15.86
N GLU A 906 28.25 10.40 16.46
CA GLU A 906 27.98 10.23 17.89
C GLU A 906 27.01 9.06 18.11
N SER A 907 27.24 8.26 19.15
CA SER A 907 26.28 7.22 19.56
C SER A 907 25.17 7.80 20.42
N ARG A 908 23.92 7.53 20.07
CA ARG A 908 22.73 7.88 20.87
C ARG A 908 21.79 6.69 20.98
N THR A 909 21.17 6.52 22.14
CA THR A 909 20.06 5.58 22.33
C THR A 909 18.78 6.13 21.69
N GLY A 910 17.82 5.26 21.36
CA GLY A 910 16.50 5.71 20.90
C GLY A 910 15.81 6.64 21.89
N ALA A 911 15.97 6.42 23.21
CA ALA A 911 15.45 7.33 24.23
C ALA A 911 16.07 8.74 24.17
N GLN A 912 17.35 8.85 23.82
CA GLN A 912 18.01 10.15 23.59
C GLN A 912 17.54 10.82 22.29
N LEU A 913 17.16 10.04 21.27
CA LEU A 913 16.59 10.55 20.02
C LEU A 913 15.14 11.01 20.19
N GLU A 914 14.36 10.32 21.02
CA GLU A 914 13.03 10.77 21.47
C GLU A 914 13.13 12.12 22.20
N ALA A 915 14.07 12.27 23.13
CA ALA A 915 14.34 13.53 23.84
C ALA A 915 14.93 14.64 22.95
N GLY A 916 15.40 14.25 21.76
CA GLY A 916 15.74 15.11 20.65
C GLY A 916 17.22 15.50 20.52
N VAL A 917 17.63 15.76 19.29
CA VAL A 917 18.96 16.24 18.90
C VAL A 917 18.92 17.76 18.74
N PHE A 918 19.68 18.48 19.57
CA PHE A 918 19.75 19.94 19.53
C PHE A 918 20.57 20.43 18.34
N LEU A 919 20.07 21.44 17.63
CA LEU A 919 20.71 22.08 16.49
C LEU A 919 20.47 23.60 16.49
N THR A 920 21.40 24.32 15.87
CA THR A 920 21.27 25.74 15.53
C THR A 920 21.56 25.89 14.03
N LEU A 921 20.71 26.64 13.33
CA LEU A 921 20.80 26.93 11.90
C LEU A 921 20.95 28.44 11.70
N ARG A 922 21.88 28.85 10.84
CA ARG A 922 21.94 30.21 10.31
C ARG A 922 20.96 30.36 9.13
N PRO A 923 20.52 31.58 8.82
CA PRO A 923 19.71 31.83 7.63
C PRO A 923 20.36 31.27 6.35
N GLY A 924 19.64 30.40 5.64
CA GLY A 924 20.07 29.74 4.41
C GLY A 924 21.03 28.57 4.58
N GLU A 925 21.46 28.25 5.81
CA GLU A 925 22.34 27.12 6.09
C GLU A 925 21.59 25.80 5.90
N THR A 926 22.19 24.88 5.14
CA THR A 926 21.70 23.50 5.01
C THR A 926 22.49 22.60 5.95
N VAL A 927 21.79 21.91 6.86
CA VAL A 927 22.35 20.88 7.72
C VAL A 927 21.81 19.53 7.33
N ILE A 928 22.72 18.59 7.09
CA ILE A 928 22.42 17.19 6.81
C ILE A 928 22.60 16.40 8.11
N LEU A 929 21.63 15.56 8.44
CA LEU A 929 21.74 14.58 9.51
C LEU A 929 21.56 13.18 8.95
N GLU A 930 22.48 12.27 9.28
CA GLU A 930 22.36 10.85 8.99
C GLU A 930 22.24 10.10 10.31
N LEU A 931 21.22 9.24 10.38
CA LEU A 931 21.01 8.33 11.47
C LEU A 931 21.07 6.90 10.94
N SER A 932 21.88 6.04 11.56
CA SER A 932 21.89 4.59 11.28
C SER A 932 21.80 3.79 12.57
N LYS A 933 21.08 2.67 12.55
CA LYS A 933 21.00 1.76 13.69
C LYS A 933 22.32 0.99 13.82
N LYS A 934 22.89 0.92 15.02
CA LYS A 934 24.12 0.16 15.32
C LYS A 934 23.86 -1.31 15.55
#